data_AF-A0A7N8YLR2-F1
#
_entry.id   AF-A0A7N8YLR2-F1
#
_cell.length_a   1.000
_cell.length_b   1.000
_cell.length_c   1.000
_cell.angle_alpha   90.00
_cell.angle_beta   90.00
_cell.angle_gamma   90.00
#
_symmetry.space_group_name_H-M   'P 1'
#
loop_
_entity.id
_entity.type
_entity.pdbx_description
1 polymer ?
#
loop_
_entity_poly.entity_id
_entity_poly.type
_entity_poly.pdbx_seq_one_letter_code
_entity_poly.pdbx_strand_id
1 'polypeptide(L)'
;MFLQHNPVSVSCAVLQIDKYLYSMRFSDETLKDIMSRFRREMESGLCRDTNPTASVKMLPTFVRSIPDGSEKGDFIALDLGGSNFRILRVKVTQDKKQPVQMESQVYETPDDIIHGSGTQLFDHVADCLGDFMEKQQIKDKKLPVGFTFSFPCAQTKLDEAVLVTWTKKFKASGVEGMDVVKLLNRAIKKRGDYEADIMAVVNDTVGTMMTCGFDDQRCEVGIIIGTGTNACYMEELRHIDMVEGDEGRMCINTEWGAFGDDGSLEDIRTEFDREIDRGSLNPGKQLFEKMASGMYMGELVRLILVKMAKEGLLFEGRITPELLTKGKIETKHVSAIEKTKEGLKKCMEILTRLGVEPSDEDCLAVQHVCTIVSFRSANLISATLGAILSRLKENKGIARLRTTVGIDGSLYKMHPQYARRLHKTVRRLVPDSDVRFLLSESGSGKGAAMVTAVAYRLTEQARQIQQTLAEFRLTKAQLLEVKKRMRVEIERGLSKATHKEATVKMLPTFVRSTPDGTENGDFLALDLGGTNFRVLLVKIRSGKRRSVEMHNKIYAIPIEVMQGTGEELFDHIVYCISDFLDYMGMKSARLPLGFTFSFPCHQTSLDAGILVTWTKGFKATDCEGEDVVELLREAIKRKEEFELDVVAIVNDTVGTMMTCAYEEPTCEVGLIAGTGSNACYMEEMRNIEIVEGNEGRMCVNMEWGAFGDNGCLDDIRTNYDQAVDENSLNEGKQRYEKMCSGMYLGEIVRQILIDLTKRGFLFRGQISETLKTRGIFETKFLSQIESDRLALLQVRAILQQLGLDSTCDDSIIVKEVCGTVSHRAAQICGAGMAAVVDKIRENRGLDHLDITVGVDGTLYKLHPHFSKIFQQTVKELAPKCDVNFLLSEDGSGKGAALITAVGCRLRELEAQQH
;
A
#
# COMPACT_ATOMS: atom_id res chain seq x y z
N MET A 1 32.37 -2.86 -75.62
CA MET A 1 33.52 -3.64 -75.13
C MET A 1 33.29 -3.90 -73.65
N PHE A 2 33.03 -5.16 -73.30
CA PHE A 2 32.84 -5.59 -71.91
C PHE A 2 34.19 -5.51 -71.19
N LEU A 3 34.33 -4.61 -70.22
CA LEU A 3 35.45 -4.64 -69.27
C LEU A 3 35.12 -5.69 -68.20
N GLN A 4 35.87 -6.78 -68.22
CA GLN A 4 35.90 -7.78 -67.16
C GLN A 4 36.37 -7.11 -65.86
N HIS A 5 35.48 -6.95 -64.88
CA HIS A 5 35.90 -6.76 -63.50
C HIS A 5 36.56 -8.05 -63.01
N ASN A 6 37.81 -7.94 -62.58
CA ASN A 6 38.65 -9.04 -62.14
C ASN A 6 38.20 -9.48 -60.72
N PRO A 7 37.63 -10.69 -60.50
CA PRO A 7 37.12 -11.12 -59.19
C PRO A 7 38.21 -11.26 -58.11
N VAL A 8 39.48 -11.31 -58.53
CA VAL A 8 40.65 -11.56 -57.66
C VAL A 8 41.07 -10.31 -56.88
N SER A 9 40.91 -9.09 -57.42
CA SER A 9 41.30 -7.85 -56.70
C SER A 9 40.31 -7.47 -55.60
N VAL A 10 39.00 -7.66 -55.86
CA VAL A 10 37.91 -7.41 -54.89
C VAL A 10 38.06 -8.30 -53.65
N SER A 11 38.49 -9.55 -53.82
CA SER A 11 38.75 -10.49 -52.72
C SER A 11 39.95 -10.05 -51.85
N CYS A 12 40.99 -9.49 -52.47
CA CYS A 12 42.22 -9.10 -51.77
C CYS A 12 42.01 -7.89 -50.84
N ALA A 13 41.32 -6.84 -51.31
CA ALA A 13 41.06 -5.63 -50.52
C ALA A 13 40.18 -5.93 -49.29
N VAL A 14 39.10 -6.69 -49.46
CA VAL A 14 38.19 -7.09 -48.37
C VAL A 14 38.93 -7.89 -47.28
N LEU A 15 39.82 -8.81 -47.68
CA LEU A 15 40.64 -9.60 -46.74
C LEU A 15 41.64 -8.75 -45.95
N GLN A 16 42.17 -7.68 -46.54
CA GLN A 16 43.05 -6.74 -45.85
C GLN A 16 42.29 -5.92 -44.81
N ILE A 17 41.10 -5.42 -45.15
CA ILE A 17 40.24 -4.71 -44.19
C ILE A 17 39.80 -5.64 -43.05
N ASP A 18 39.49 -6.90 -43.34
CA ASP A 18 39.16 -7.89 -42.31
C ASP A 18 40.29 -8.12 -41.30
N LYS A 19 41.54 -8.11 -41.76
CA LYS A 19 42.71 -8.18 -40.89
C LYS A 19 42.91 -6.90 -40.09
N TYR A 20 42.76 -5.74 -40.75
CA TYR A 20 42.94 -4.44 -40.13
C TYR A 20 41.92 -4.17 -39.01
N LEU A 21 40.66 -4.56 -39.23
CA LEU A 21 39.55 -4.41 -38.27
C LEU A 21 39.20 -5.73 -37.58
N TYR A 22 40.17 -6.65 -37.42
CA TYR A 22 39.93 -7.96 -36.82
C TYR A 22 39.28 -7.86 -35.42
N SER A 23 39.72 -6.89 -34.60
CA SER A 23 39.18 -6.64 -33.26
C SER A 23 37.72 -6.16 -33.23
N MET A 24 37.15 -5.78 -34.37
CA MET A 24 35.73 -5.42 -34.51
C MET A 24 34.87 -6.59 -35.01
N ARG A 25 35.46 -7.75 -35.30
CA ARG A 25 34.79 -8.92 -35.85
C ARG A 25 34.64 -10.01 -34.79
N PHE A 26 33.55 -9.93 -34.03
CA PHE A 26 33.30 -10.87 -32.95
C PHE A 26 32.83 -12.24 -33.43
N SER A 27 33.45 -13.29 -32.88
CA SER A 27 32.99 -14.67 -33.05
C SER A 27 31.80 -14.97 -32.14
N ASP A 28 31.13 -16.10 -32.36
CA ASP A 28 30.02 -16.52 -31.49
C ASP A 28 30.50 -16.79 -30.06
N GLU A 29 31.74 -17.24 -29.86
CA GLU A 29 32.35 -17.42 -28.55
C GLU A 29 32.49 -16.09 -27.81
N THR A 30 33.02 -15.06 -28.47
CA THR A 30 33.11 -13.70 -27.89
C THR A 30 31.72 -13.16 -27.56
N LEU A 31 30.73 -13.36 -28.44
CA LEU A 31 29.37 -12.89 -28.19
C LEU A 31 28.68 -13.63 -27.03
N LYS A 32 28.93 -14.93 -26.86
CA LYS A 32 28.44 -15.70 -25.71
C LYS A 32 29.09 -15.25 -24.40
N ASP A 33 30.38 -14.90 -24.42
CA ASP A 33 31.06 -14.32 -23.26
C ASP A 33 30.46 -12.95 -22.89
N ILE A 34 30.29 -12.03 -23.87
CA ILE A 34 29.62 -10.73 -23.63
C ILE A 34 28.21 -10.93 -23.08
N MET A 35 27.44 -11.89 -23.62
CA MET A 35 26.12 -12.26 -23.13
C MET A 35 26.17 -12.72 -21.65
N SER A 36 27.16 -13.53 -21.29
CA SER A 36 27.36 -13.97 -19.89
C SER A 36 27.76 -12.82 -18.97
N ARG A 37 28.66 -11.93 -19.40
CA ARG A 37 29.05 -10.73 -18.63
C ARG A 37 27.85 -9.83 -18.37
N PHE A 38 27.06 -9.52 -19.39
CA PHE A 38 25.88 -8.66 -19.25
C PHE A 38 24.83 -9.27 -18.32
N ARG A 39 24.65 -10.60 -18.36
CA ARG A 39 23.77 -11.30 -17.42
C ARG A 39 24.19 -11.09 -15.96
N ARG A 40 25.49 -11.16 -15.65
CA ARG A 40 25.97 -10.89 -14.28
C ARG A 40 25.74 -9.44 -13.87
N GLU A 41 25.89 -8.50 -14.80
CA GLU A 41 25.58 -7.08 -14.56
C GLU A 41 24.09 -6.87 -14.28
N MET A 42 23.19 -7.60 -14.96
CA MET A 42 21.76 -7.58 -14.64
C MET A 42 21.49 -8.09 -13.21
N GLU A 43 22.11 -9.20 -12.82
CA GLU A 43 21.99 -9.76 -11.46
C GLU A 43 22.53 -8.78 -10.40
N SER A 44 23.66 -8.12 -10.69
CA SER A 44 24.26 -7.11 -9.81
C SER A 44 23.41 -5.84 -9.70
N GLY A 45 22.77 -5.43 -10.79
CA GLY A 45 21.87 -4.27 -10.79
C GLY A 45 20.56 -4.53 -10.05
N LEU A 46 20.07 -5.77 -10.00
CA LEU A 46 18.83 -6.12 -9.29
C LEU A 46 19.03 -6.37 -7.79
N CYS A 47 20.24 -6.80 -7.40
CA CYS A 47 20.57 -7.13 -6.02
C CYS A 47 20.83 -5.87 -5.17
N ARG A 48 20.18 -5.77 -4.01
CA ARG A 48 20.27 -4.59 -3.12
C ARG A 48 21.70 -4.25 -2.72
N ASP A 49 22.52 -5.26 -2.47
CA ASP A 49 23.89 -5.08 -1.95
C ASP A 49 24.87 -4.59 -3.02
N THR A 50 24.61 -4.90 -4.29
CA THR A 50 25.53 -4.59 -5.41
C THR A 50 25.03 -3.47 -6.32
N ASN A 51 23.72 -3.16 -6.30
CA ASN A 51 23.10 -2.08 -7.07
C ASN A 51 23.82 -0.71 -6.95
N PRO A 52 24.25 -0.25 -5.75
CA PRO A 52 24.89 1.06 -5.62
C PRO A 52 26.13 1.27 -6.51
N THR A 53 26.87 0.19 -6.77
CA THR A 53 28.09 0.21 -7.59
C THR A 53 27.92 -0.41 -8.98
N ALA A 54 26.77 -1.02 -9.28
CA ALA A 54 26.51 -1.66 -10.57
C ALA A 54 26.54 -0.65 -11.73
N SER A 55 27.14 -1.05 -12.86
CA SER A 55 27.19 -0.22 -14.08
C SER A 55 25.83 -0.20 -14.78
N VAL A 56 25.21 -1.37 -14.91
CA VAL A 56 23.85 -1.57 -15.42
C VAL A 56 22.86 -1.40 -14.27
N LYS A 57 22.05 -0.34 -14.31
CA LYS A 57 21.29 0.14 -13.14
C LYS A 57 20.03 -0.64 -12.81
N MET A 58 19.44 -1.33 -13.79
CA MET A 58 18.24 -2.16 -13.61
C MET A 58 17.11 -1.42 -12.87
N LEU A 59 16.78 -0.22 -13.35
CA LEU A 59 15.89 0.72 -12.70
C LEU A 59 14.42 0.23 -12.71
N PRO A 60 13.75 0.18 -11.54
CA PRO A 60 12.31 -0.08 -11.46
C PRO A 60 11.49 1.02 -12.14
N THR A 61 10.53 0.64 -12.97
CA THR A 61 9.69 1.59 -13.74
C THR A 61 8.30 1.79 -13.16
N PHE A 62 7.91 0.99 -12.15
CA PHE A 62 6.56 0.92 -11.59
C PHE A 62 5.46 0.48 -12.56
N VAL A 63 5.82 0.04 -13.77
CA VAL A 63 4.86 -0.52 -14.71
C VAL A 63 4.79 -2.04 -14.54
N ARG A 64 3.67 -2.55 -14.01
CA ARG A 64 3.55 -3.95 -13.56
C ARG A 64 2.98 -4.93 -14.60
N SER A 65 2.37 -4.43 -15.67
CA SER A 65 1.84 -5.25 -16.76
C SER A 65 1.84 -4.50 -18.07
N ILE A 66 1.80 -5.25 -19.17
CA ILE A 66 1.45 -4.72 -20.49
C ILE A 66 -0.05 -4.36 -20.54
N PRO A 67 -0.49 -3.62 -21.57
CA PRO A 67 -1.90 -3.25 -21.70
C PRO A 67 -2.81 -4.48 -21.81
N ASP A 68 -3.94 -4.48 -21.10
CA ASP A 68 -4.88 -5.61 -21.05
C ASP A 68 -6.15 -5.40 -21.90
N GLY A 69 -6.29 -4.22 -22.50
CA GLY A 69 -7.44 -3.82 -23.31
C GLY A 69 -8.55 -3.14 -22.52
N SER A 70 -8.40 -2.98 -21.20
CA SER A 70 -9.32 -2.19 -20.37
C SER A 70 -9.06 -0.69 -20.44
N GLU A 71 -7.91 -0.29 -21.01
CA GLU A 71 -7.52 1.11 -21.15
C GLU A 71 -8.51 1.89 -22.02
N LYS A 72 -8.92 3.06 -21.54
CA LYS A 72 -9.82 3.97 -22.25
C LYS A 72 -9.59 5.41 -21.79
N GLY A 73 -9.76 6.36 -22.69
CA GLY A 73 -9.64 7.79 -22.36
C GLY A 73 -9.03 8.62 -23.49
N ASP A 74 -8.83 9.91 -23.22
CA ASP A 74 -8.18 10.89 -24.10
C ASP A 74 -6.99 11.47 -23.33
N PHE A 75 -5.78 11.27 -23.86
CA PHE A 75 -4.53 11.51 -23.15
C PHE A 75 -3.59 12.36 -23.99
N ILE A 76 -2.69 13.09 -23.33
CA ILE A 76 -1.54 13.72 -23.98
C ILE A 76 -0.30 12.87 -23.67
N ALA A 77 0.57 12.68 -24.66
CA ALA A 77 1.87 12.06 -24.46
C ALA A 77 2.99 12.99 -24.95
N LEU A 78 3.94 13.31 -24.06
CA LEU A 78 5.18 14.01 -24.39
C LEU A 78 6.27 12.98 -24.71
N ASP A 79 7.11 13.23 -25.71
CA ASP A 79 8.21 12.33 -26.09
C ASP A 79 9.50 13.12 -26.31
N LEU A 80 10.34 13.18 -25.26
CA LEU A 80 11.57 13.96 -25.21
C LEU A 80 12.80 13.07 -24.97
N GLY A 81 13.86 13.35 -25.73
CA GLY A 81 15.17 12.71 -25.58
C GLY A 81 15.60 11.87 -26.79
N GLY A 82 14.70 11.62 -27.73
CA GLY A 82 15.00 11.00 -29.02
C GLY A 82 15.65 11.95 -30.03
N SER A 83 15.52 11.64 -31.33
CA SER A 83 16.01 12.53 -32.40
C SER A 83 15.15 13.80 -32.53
N ASN A 84 13.86 13.70 -32.23
CA ASN A 84 12.87 14.79 -32.31
C ASN A 84 12.08 14.87 -31.00
N PHE A 85 11.69 16.06 -30.57
CA PHE A 85 10.70 16.24 -29.51
C PHE A 85 9.30 16.17 -30.13
N ARG A 86 8.41 15.35 -29.55
CA ARG A 86 7.05 15.16 -30.06
C ARG A 86 6.02 15.32 -28.95
N ILE A 87 4.85 15.84 -29.33
CA ILE A 87 3.66 15.84 -28.48
C ILE A 87 2.56 15.14 -29.24
N LEU A 88 1.88 14.21 -28.56
CA LEU A 88 0.82 13.40 -29.12
C LEU A 88 -0.46 13.57 -28.30
N ARG A 89 -1.60 13.50 -28.99
CA ARG A 89 -2.90 13.24 -28.38
C ARG A 89 -3.30 11.82 -28.74
N VAL A 90 -3.61 11.01 -27.73
CA VAL A 90 -3.94 9.60 -27.89
C VAL A 90 -5.31 9.34 -27.30
N LYS A 91 -6.27 8.97 -28.15
CA LYS A 91 -7.60 8.54 -27.74
C LYS A 91 -7.70 7.03 -27.82
N VAL A 92 -8.00 6.40 -26.70
CA VAL A 92 -8.19 4.96 -26.58
C VAL A 92 -9.68 4.70 -26.37
N THR A 93 -10.30 3.95 -27.28
CA THR A 93 -11.74 3.67 -27.25
C THR A 93 -12.02 2.18 -27.17
N GLN A 94 -13.21 1.81 -26.68
CA GLN A 94 -13.67 0.42 -26.66
C GLN A 94 -14.20 -0.06 -28.03
N ASP A 95 -14.16 0.78 -29.07
CA ASP A 95 -14.57 0.37 -30.41
C ASP A 95 -13.52 -0.57 -31.01
N LYS A 96 -13.95 -1.82 -31.25
CA LYS A 96 -13.10 -2.87 -31.86
C LYS A 96 -12.59 -2.50 -33.26
N LYS A 97 -13.21 -1.54 -33.97
CA LYS A 97 -12.81 -1.13 -35.32
C LYS A 97 -11.72 -0.06 -35.33
N GLN A 98 -11.68 0.83 -34.34
CA GLN A 98 -10.64 1.86 -34.18
C GLN A 98 -10.27 2.00 -32.70
N PRO A 99 -9.48 1.06 -32.17
CA PRO A 99 -9.20 1.03 -30.73
C PRO A 99 -8.33 2.21 -30.27
N VAL A 100 -7.52 2.80 -31.16
CA VAL A 100 -6.66 3.95 -30.85
C VAL A 100 -6.65 4.95 -32.00
N GLN A 101 -6.87 6.23 -31.69
CA GLN A 101 -6.66 7.37 -32.59
C GLN A 101 -5.52 8.23 -32.06
N MET A 102 -4.60 8.64 -32.94
CA MET A 102 -3.41 9.40 -32.57
C MET A 102 -3.21 10.60 -33.49
N GLU A 103 -2.95 11.74 -32.89
CA GLU A 103 -2.52 12.97 -33.56
C GLU A 103 -1.19 13.39 -32.95
N SER A 104 -0.23 13.86 -33.76
CA SER A 104 1.09 14.23 -33.26
C SER A 104 1.65 15.47 -33.94
N GLN A 105 2.47 16.21 -33.21
CA GLN A 105 3.23 17.34 -33.72
C GLN A 105 4.68 17.22 -33.27
N VAL A 106 5.61 17.49 -34.20
CA VAL A 106 7.05 17.56 -33.93
C VAL A 106 7.40 19.01 -33.61
N TYR A 107 8.18 19.21 -32.55
CA TYR A 107 8.73 20.50 -32.18
C TYR A 107 10.25 20.47 -32.33
N GLU A 108 10.80 21.53 -32.89
CA GLU A 108 12.25 21.72 -32.96
C GLU A 108 12.77 22.12 -31.58
N THR A 109 13.83 21.46 -31.13
CA THR A 109 14.51 21.79 -29.86
C THR A 109 15.93 22.23 -30.19
N PRO A 110 16.20 23.54 -30.24
CA PRO A 110 17.50 24.10 -30.59
C PRO A 110 18.65 23.63 -29.69
N ASP A 111 19.87 23.66 -30.22
CA ASP A 111 21.07 23.22 -29.49
C ASP A 111 21.36 24.06 -28.24
N ASP A 112 21.02 25.36 -28.24
CA ASP A 112 21.14 26.23 -27.07
C ASP A 112 20.14 25.88 -25.96
N ILE A 113 19.02 25.25 -26.29
CA ILE A 113 18.04 24.76 -25.30
C ILE A 113 18.51 23.44 -24.67
N ILE A 114 18.99 22.47 -25.46
CA ILE A 114 19.42 21.17 -24.93
C ILE A 114 20.74 21.23 -24.14
N HIS A 115 21.56 22.26 -24.37
CA HIS A 115 22.81 22.54 -23.62
C HIS A 115 22.69 23.73 -22.65
N GLY A 116 21.51 24.35 -22.56
CA GLY A 116 21.26 25.51 -21.71
C GLY A 116 20.96 25.16 -20.25
N SER A 117 20.10 25.95 -19.62
CA SER A 117 19.60 25.64 -18.26
C SER A 117 18.39 24.70 -18.29
N GLY A 118 18.22 23.92 -17.22
CA GLY A 118 17.01 23.11 -17.02
C GLY A 118 15.73 23.94 -17.06
N THR A 119 15.76 25.16 -16.52
CA THR A 119 14.64 26.10 -16.61
C THR A 119 14.29 26.42 -18.06
N GLN A 120 15.26 26.77 -18.91
CA GLN A 120 15.00 27.03 -20.33
C GLN A 120 14.45 25.80 -21.05
N LEU A 121 14.99 24.60 -20.75
CA LEU A 121 14.50 23.35 -21.35
C LEU A 121 13.03 23.09 -20.99
N PHE A 122 12.67 23.16 -19.71
CA PHE A 122 11.29 22.86 -19.29
C PHE A 122 10.31 24.00 -19.61
N ASP A 123 10.76 25.25 -19.64
CA ASP A 123 9.97 26.37 -20.17
C ASP A 123 9.65 26.13 -21.65
N HIS A 124 10.64 25.72 -22.47
CA HIS A 124 10.41 25.36 -23.88
C HIS A 124 9.43 24.18 -24.04
N VAL A 125 9.55 23.14 -23.20
CA VAL A 125 8.60 22.00 -23.23
C VAL A 125 7.18 22.46 -22.88
N ALA A 126 7.02 23.32 -21.87
CA ALA A 126 5.73 23.92 -21.52
C ALA A 126 5.21 24.84 -22.64
N ASP A 127 6.09 25.58 -23.32
CA ASP A 127 5.77 26.43 -24.46
C ASP A 127 5.16 25.62 -25.61
N CYS A 128 5.80 24.51 -25.97
CA CYS A 128 5.30 23.59 -26.99
C CYS A 128 3.99 22.88 -26.58
N LEU A 129 3.84 22.49 -25.31
CA LEU A 129 2.64 21.84 -24.83
C LEU A 129 1.42 22.78 -24.89
N GLY A 130 1.55 24.02 -24.45
CA GLY A 130 0.44 24.98 -24.57
C GLY A 130 0.09 25.31 -26.02
N ASP A 131 1.07 25.43 -26.93
CA ASP A 131 0.82 25.59 -28.38
C ASP A 131 0.04 24.38 -28.95
N PHE A 132 0.46 23.17 -28.59
CA PHE A 132 -0.23 21.94 -29.01
C PHE A 132 -1.69 21.93 -28.51
N MET A 133 -1.91 22.20 -27.22
CA MET A 133 -3.25 22.18 -26.62
C MET A 133 -4.16 23.27 -27.20
N GLU A 134 -3.60 24.41 -27.59
CA GLU A 134 -4.33 25.50 -28.25
C GLU A 134 -4.76 25.12 -29.66
N LYS A 135 -3.83 24.62 -30.48
CA LYS A 135 -4.12 24.12 -31.84
C LYS A 135 -5.16 23.01 -31.85
N GLN A 136 -5.15 22.16 -30.83
CA GLN A 136 -6.08 21.05 -30.67
C GLN A 136 -7.39 21.42 -29.96
N GLN A 137 -7.52 22.66 -29.45
CA GLN A 137 -8.68 23.14 -28.69
C GLN A 137 -9.02 22.22 -27.50
N ILE A 138 -8.02 21.97 -26.64
CA ILE A 138 -8.13 21.07 -25.49
C ILE A 138 -7.57 21.66 -24.18
N LYS A 139 -7.24 22.96 -24.14
CA LYS A 139 -6.73 23.62 -22.91
C LYS A 139 -7.68 23.51 -21.71
N ASP A 140 -8.99 23.44 -21.97
CA ASP A 140 -10.07 23.35 -21.00
C ASP A 140 -10.35 21.93 -20.48
N LYS A 141 -9.80 20.89 -21.13
CA LYS A 141 -10.19 19.49 -20.88
C LYS A 141 -9.44 18.79 -19.75
N LYS A 142 -8.39 19.42 -19.20
CA LYS A 142 -7.51 18.84 -18.16
C LYS A 142 -7.12 17.39 -18.45
N LEU A 143 -6.65 17.11 -19.68
CA LEU A 143 -6.32 15.75 -20.09
C LEU A 143 -5.11 15.23 -19.30
N PRO A 144 -5.12 13.95 -18.86
CA PRO A 144 -3.95 13.36 -18.22
C PRO A 144 -2.77 13.28 -19.21
N VAL A 145 -1.57 13.54 -18.69
CA VAL A 145 -0.33 13.63 -19.46
C VAL A 145 0.61 12.50 -19.07
N GLY A 146 1.01 11.72 -20.07
CA GLY A 146 2.15 10.81 -19.99
C GLY A 146 3.41 11.48 -20.52
N PHE A 147 4.54 11.25 -19.89
CA PHE A 147 5.82 11.81 -20.30
C PHE A 147 6.82 10.70 -20.60
N THR A 148 7.02 10.41 -21.88
CA THR A 148 8.20 9.65 -22.31
C THR A 148 9.44 10.53 -22.19
N PHE A 149 10.31 10.16 -21.27
CA PHE A 149 11.57 10.85 -21.00
C PHE A 149 12.72 9.85 -21.09
N SER A 150 13.41 9.85 -22.22
CA SER A 150 14.38 8.83 -22.62
C SER A 150 15.74 8.94 -21.92
N PHE A 151 15.76 9.02 -20.59
CA PHE A 151 16.97 9.13 -19.79
C PHE A 151 16.91 8.23 -18.55
N PRO A 152 18.06 7.87 -17.96
CA PRO A 152 18.10 7.14 -16.71
C PRO A 152 17.44 7.96 -15.59
N CYS A 153 16.31 7.47 -15.06
CA CYS A 153 15.60 8.11 -13.97
C CYS A 153 15.39 7.14 -12.80
N ALA A 154 15.70 7.60 -11.59
CA ALA A 154 15.27 6.91 -10.38
C ALA A 154 13.80 7.27 -10.13
N GLN A 155 12.98 6.25 -9.85
CA GLN A 155 11.55 6.40 -9.60
C GLN A 155 11.21 5.66 -8.31
N THR A 156 10.26 6.20 -7.54
CA THR A 156 9.61 5.53 -6.39
C THR A 156 8.11 5.33 -6.63
N LYS A 157 7.58 5.91 -7.71
CA LYS A 157 6.19 5.85 -8.18
C LYS A 157 6.13 6.34 -9.63
N LEU A 158 5.01 6.12 -10.33
CA LEU A 158 4.86 6.42 -11.76
C LEU A 158 4.95 7.91 -12.10
N ASP A 159 4.45 8.80 -11.24
CA ASP A 159 4.40 10.25 -11.41
C ASP A 159 5.64 10.98 -10.86
N GLU A 160 6.75 10.27 -10.70
CA GLU A 160 8.02 10.79 -10.23
C GLU A 160 9.17 10.27 -11.09
N ALA A 161 10.11 11.15 -11.44
CA ALA A 161 11.32 10.76 -12.17
C ALA A 161 12.50 11.68 -11.84
N VAL A 162 13.39 11.21 -10.98
CA VAL A 162 14.63 11.91 -10.64
C VAL A 162 15.69 11.56 -11.67
N LEU A 163 16.11 12.53 -12.48
CA LEU A 163 17.13 12.31 -13.51
C LEU A 163 18.45 11.91 -12.84
N VAL A 164 18.97 10.71 -13.15
CA VAL A 164 20.26 10.24 -12.62
C VAL A 164 21.41 10.94 -13.33
N THR A 165 21.41 10.93 -14.66
CA THR A 165 22.46 11.54 -15.47
C THR A 165 21.97 11.77 -16.89
N TRP A 166 22.44 12.84 -17.54
CA TRP A 166 22.19 13.06 -18.95
C TRP A 166 22.96 12.07 -19.84
N THR A 167 22.34 11.71 -20.97
CA THR A 167 22.94 10.88 -22.02
C THR A 167 22.68 11.49 -23.41
N LYS A 168 23.28 10.89 -24.46
CA LYS A 168 23.13 11.33 -25.86
C LYS A 168 23.61 12.79 -26.06
N LYS A 169 22.73 13.67 -26.52
CA LYS A 169 23.01 15.07 -26.90
C LYS A 169 22.56 16.11 -25.87
N PHE A 170 21.94 15.70 -24.76
CA PHE A 170 21.39 16.63 -23.77
C PHE A 170 22.43 16.90 -22.69
N LYS A 171 22.52 18.15 -22.20
CA LYS A 171 23.34 18.50 -21.04
C LYS A 171 22.81 19.76 -20.33
N ALA A 172 21.50 19.88 -20.17
CA ALA A 172 20.90 21.04 -19.52
C ALA A 172 21.25 21.08 -18.02
N SER A 173 21.78 22.21 -17.54
CA SER A 173 22.27 22.35 -16.16
C SER A 173 21.14 22.42 -15.13
N GLY A 174 21.33 21.87 -13.93
CA GLY A 174 20.33 21.96 -12.84
C GLY A 174 19.15 21.01 -12.96
N VAL A 175 19.31 19.90 -13.72
CA VAL A 175 18.29 18.85 -13.89
C VAL A 175 18.74 17.51 -13.28
N GLU A 176 20.02 17.13 -13.40
CA GLU A 176 20.55 15.91 -12.77
C GLU A 176 20.35 15.99 -11.24
N GLY A 177 19.82 14.91 -10.64
CA GLY A 177 19.42 14.84 -9.24
C GLY A 177 18.07 15.48 -8.91
N MET A 178 17.37 16.05 -9.90
CA MET A 178 16.07 16.69 -9.72
C MET A 178 14.94 15.86 -10.35
N ASP A 179 13.76 15.94 -9.73
CA ASP A 179 12.53 15.36 -10.26
C ASP A 179 11.99 16.19 -11.43
N VAL A 180 12.01 15.59 -12.63
CA VAL A 180 11.62 16.28 -13.87
C VAL A 180 10.13 16.60 -13.94
N VAL A 181 9.29 15.86 -13.19
CA VAL A 181 7.85 16.17 -13.09
C VAL A 181 7.66 17.48 -12.34
N LYS A 182 8.38 17.69 -11.23
CA LYS A 182 8.35 18.96 -10.48
C LYS A 182 8.90 20.11 -11.31
N LEU A 183 9.93 19.89 -12.12
CA LEU A 183 10.48 20.91 -13.01
C LEU A 183 9.48 21.31 -14.11
N LEU A 184 8.84 20.34 -14.76
CA LEU A 184 7.84 20.61 -15.79
C LEU A 184 6.58 21.26 -15.20
N ASN A 185 6.08 20.78 -14.05
CA ASN A 185 4.96 21.41 -13.34
C ASN A 185 5.25 22.86 -12.95
N ARG A 186 6.50 23.17 -12.56
CA ARG A 186 6.92 24.55 -12.29
C ARG A 186 6.87 25.43 -13.54
N ALA A 187 7.34 24.92 -14.68
CA ALA A 187 7.31 25.63 -15.95
C ALA A 187 5.87 25.88 -16.43
N ILE A 188 5.01 24.86 -16.37
CA ILE A 188 3.57 24.98 -16.68
C ILE A 188 2.90 26.03 -15.78
N LYS A 189 3.14 25.96 -14.46
CA LYS A 189 2.59 26.93 -13.51
C LYS A 189 3.09 28.35 -13.74
N LYS A 190 4.35 28.52 -14.13
CA LYS A 190 4.95 29.82 -14.48
C LYS A 190 4.25 30.43 -15.71
N ARG A 191 3.87 29.59 -16.68
CA ARG A 191 3.17 30.02 -17.89
C ARG A 191 1.71 30.40 -17.62
N GLY A 192 0.97 29.57 -16.87
CA GLY A 192 -0.33 29.90 -16.29
C GLY A 192 -1.55 29.93 -17.22
N ASP A 193 -1.42 29.58 -18.51
CA ASP A 193 -2.51 29.62 -19.51
C ASP A 193 -3.21 28.26 -19.73
N TYR A 194 -2.76 27.18 -19.09
CA TYR A 194 -3.43 25.87 -19.04
C TYR A 194 -3.01 25.07 -17.80
N GLU A 195 -3.75 23.99 -17.52
CA GLU A 195 -3.40 22.98 -16.52
C GLU A 195 -3.08 21.65 -17.21
N ALA A 196 -2.08 20.93 -16.71
CA ALA A 196 -1.70 19.61 -17.19
C ALA A 196 -1.37 18.72 -16.00
N ASP A 197 -1.95 17.53 -15.99
CA ASP A 197 -1.77 16.56 -14.90
C ASP A 197 -0.82 15.46 -15.34
N ILE A 198 0.44 15.54 -14.91
CA ILE A 198 1.48 14.57 -15.29
C ILE A 198 1.33 13.34 -14.42
N MET A 199 0.66 12.32 -14.96
CA MET A 199 0.32 11.09 -14.23
C MET A 199 1.39 10.00 -14.31
N ALA A 200 2.25 10.06 -15.32
CA ALA A 200 3.26 9.03 -15.53
C ALA A 200 4.49 9.56 -16.27
N VAL A 201 5.67 9.13 -15.85
CA VAL A 201 6.92 9.25 -16.61
C VAL A 201 7.44 7.88 -16.94
N VAL A 202 7.77 7.65 -18.21
CA VAL A 202 8.26 6.37 -18.71
C VAL A 202 9.51 6.56 -19.58
N ASN A 203 10.39 5.58 -19.59
CA ASN A 203 11.46 5.51 -20.57
C ASN A 203 10.89 5.15 -21.96
N ASP A 204 11.57 5.52 -23.04
CA ASP A 204 11.14 5.18 -24.40
C ASP A 204 11.12 3.68 -24.65
N THR A 205 12.04 2.91 -24.06
CA THR A 205 11.99 1.44 -24.08
C THR A 205 10.67 0.90 -23.53
N VAL A 206 10.22 1.43 -22.38
CA VAL A 206 8.96 1.05 -21.74
C VAL A 206 7.77 1.44 -22.61
N GLY A 207 7.78 2.67 -23.15
CA GLY A 207 6.78 3.12 -24.11
C GLY A 207 6.70 2.21 -25.34
N THR A 208 7.85 1.80 -25.90
CA THR A 208 7.90 0.85 -27.03
C THR A 208 7.36 -0.52 -26.65
N MET A 209 7.73 -1.06 -25.48
CA MET A 209 7.20 -2.33 -24.97
C MET A 209 5.68 -2.28 -24.83
N MET A 210 5.13 -1.18 -24.33
CA MET A 210 3.68 -1.03 -24.15
C MET A 210 2.94 -0.79 -25.46
N THR A 211 3.50 -0.02 -26.38
CA THR A 211 2.96 0.15 -27.74
C THR A 211 2.82 -1.22 -28.43
N CYS A 212 3.88 -2.04 -28.37
CA CYS A 212 3.88 -3.36 -28.98
C CYS A 212 3.06 -4.39 -28.19
N GLY A 213 3.04 -4.29 -26.86
CA GLY A 213 2.26 -5.15 -25.96
C GLY A 213 0.76 -5.00 -26.16
N PHE A 214 0.30 -3.81 -26.50
CA PHE A 214 -1.08 -3.57 -26.91
C PHE A 214 -1.47 -4.42 -28.12
N ASP A 215 -0.57 -4.57 -29.11
CA ASP A 215 -0.84 -5.32 -30.34
C ASP A 215 -0.49 -6.82 -30.23
N ASP A 216 0.41 -7.20 -29.30
CA ASP A 216 0.82 -8.57 -29.03
C ASP A 216 1.06 -8.81 -27.53
N GLN A 217 0.15 -9.55 -26.90
CA GLN A 217 0.17 -9.90 -25.48
C GLN A 217 1.37 -10.77 -25.05
N ARG A 218 2.25 -11.16 -25.97
CA ARG A 218 3.54 -11.82 -25.67
C ARG A 218 4.71 -10.85 -25.56
N CYS A 219 4.48 -9.55 -25.71
CA CYS A 219 5.55 -8.56 -25.63
C CYS A 219 6.07 -8.45 -24.19
N GLU A 220 7.35 -8.75 -23.99
CA GLU A 220 7.97 -8.73 -22.66
C GLU A 220 9.29 -7.96 -22.65
N VAL A 221 9.69 -7.42 -23.81
CA VAL A 221 10.93 -6.65 -23.98
C VAL A 221 10.64 -5.46 -24.89
N GLY A 222 11.12 -4.28 -24.51
CA GLY A 222 11.16 -3.09 -25.35
C GLY A 222 12.61 -2.69 -25.62
N ILE A 223 12.97 -2.43 -26.87
CA ILE A 223 14.34 -2.05 -27.26
C ILE A 223 14.32 -0.80 -28.10
N ILE A 224 15.26 0.11 -27.79
CA ILE A 224 15.56 1.28 -28.60
C ILE A 224 16.93 1.09 -29.25
N ILE A 225 16.99 1.27 -30.57
CA ILE A 225 18.21 1.25 -31.39
C ILE A 225 18.16 2.46 -32.35
N GLY A 226 18.40 3.65 -31.80
CA GLY A 226 18.23 4.94 -32.48
C GLY A 226 19.42 5.87 -32.23
N THR A 227 19.16 7.10 -31.77
CA THR A 227 20.22 8.03 -31.33
C THR A 227 21.08 7.36 -30.25
N GLY A 228 20.42 6.85 -29.21
CA GLY A 228 21.01 5.98 -28.20
C GLY A 228 20.56 4.52 -28.37
N THR A 229 20.93 3.67 -27.43
CA THR A 229 20.39 2.32 -27.32
C THR A 229 20.14 1.92 -25.88
N ASN A 230 18.97 1.33 -25.65
CA ASN A 230 18.55 0.83 -24.35
C ASN A 230 17.57 -0.35 -24.50
N ALA A 231 17.37 -1.12 -23.44
CA ALA A 231 16.30 -2.11 -23.36
C ALA A 231 15.60 -2.11 -21.99
N CYS A 232 14.33 -2.46 -22.00
CA CYS A 232 13.58 -2.83 -20.81
C CYS A 232 12.96 -4.23 -20.97
N TYR A 233 12.63 -4.88 -19.87
CA TYR A 233 11.91 -6.17 -19.90
C TYR A 233 11.07 -6.39 -18.64
N MET A 234 10.13 -7.34 -18.69
CA MET A 234 9.33 -7.74 -17.54
C MET A 234 10.11 -8.72 -16.63
N GLU A 235 10.48 -8.27 -15.43
CA GLU A 235 11.14 -9.07 -14.40
C GLU A 235 10.14 -9.50 -13.31
N GLU A 236 10.41 -10.63 -12.64
CA GLU A 236 9.59 -11.09 -11.51
C GLU A 236 9.85 -10.21 -10.28
N LEU A 237 8.79 -9.78 -9.59
CA LEU A 237 8.91 -8.82 -8.48
C LEU A 237 9.83 -9.35 -7.36
N ARG A 238 9.78 -10.67 -7.10
CA ARG A 238 10.66 -11.38 -6.16
C ARG A 238 12.16 -11.30 -6.46
N HIS A 239 12.57 -10.83 -7.64
CA HIS A 239 13.97 -10.64 -8.02
C HIS A 239 14.39 -9.17 -7.99
N ILE A 240 13.54 -8.26 -7.54
CA ILE A 240 13.79 -6.81 -7.54
C ILE A 240 13.93 -6.35 -6.09
N ASP A 241 15.12 -6.51 -5.51
CA ASP A 241 15.33 -6.29 -4.07
C ASP A 241 15.10 -4.83 -3.62
N MET A 242 15.10 -3.89 -4.56
CA MET A 242 14.89 -2.46 -4.33
C MET A 242 13.40 -2.07 -4.23
N VAL A 243 12.48 -2.99 -4.52
CA VAL A 243 11.03 -2.76 -4.45
C VAL A 243 10.41 -3.75 -3.48
N GLU A 244 9.61 -3.28 -2.54
CA GLU A 244 8.89 -4.17 -1.62
C GLU A 244 7.75 -4.91 -2.34
N GLY A 245 7.69 -6.22 -2.17
CA GLY A 245 6.69 -7.11 -2.77
C GLY A 245 7.33 -8.31 -3.48
N ASP A 246 6.59 -9.41 -3.62
CA ASP A 246 7.07 -10.66 -4.22
C ASP A 246 6.16 -11.21 -5.32
N GLU A 247 5.06 -10.51 -5.60
CA GLU A 247 3.96 -10.96 -6.44
C GLU A 247 3.95 -10.26 -7.81
N GLY A 248 3.68 -11.04 -8.85
CA GLY A 248 3.61 -10.52 -10.20
C GLY A 248 4.97 -10.04 -10.71
N ARG A 249 4.92 -9.07 -11.61
CA ARG A 249 6.08 -8.62 -12.40
C ARG A 249 6.16 -7.12 -12.41
N MET A 250 7.34 -6.59 -12.72
CA MET A 250 7.55 -5.18 -13.00
C MET A 250 8.50 -5.03 -14.18
N CYS A 251 8.22 -4.05 -15.03
CA CYS A 251 9.15 -3.68 -16.08
C CYS A 251 10.40 -3.05 -15.48
N ILE A 252 11.56 -3.56 -15.86
CA ILE A 252 12.86 -3.03 -15.48
C ILE A 252 13.50 -2.36 -16.68
N ASN A 253 13.92 -1.11 -16.49
CA ASN A 253 14.75 -0.40 -17.44
C ASN A 253 16.23 -0.72 -17.16
N THR A 254 16.89 -1.43 -18.08
CA THR A 254 18.26 -1.91 -17.84
C THR A 254 19.28 -0.79 -17.79
N GLU A 255 19.07 0.27 -18.58
CA GLU A 255 20.10 1.27 -18.89
C GLU A 255 21.40 0.63 -19.39
N TRP A 256 21.27 -0.35 -20.29
CA TRP A 256 22.40 -1.14 -20.79
C TRP A 256 23.48 -0.34 -21.51
N GLY A 257 23.23 0.94 -21.79
CA GLY A 257 24.17 1.80 -22.49
C GLY A 257 25.44 2.01 -21.69
N ALA A 258 25.33 1.98 -20.36
CA ALA A 258 26.41 2.09 -19.38
C ALA A 258 27.17 0.76 -19.15
N PHE A 259 26.80 -0.33 -19.82
CA PHE A 259 27.52 -1.59 -19.69
C PHE A 259 29.00 -1.40 -20.09
N GLY A 260 29.92 -1.80 -19.21
CA GLY A 260 31.36 -1.62 -19.43
C GLY A 260 31.92 -0.30 -18.93
N ASP A 261 31.11 0.62 -18.38
CA ASP A 261 31.58 1.89 -17.80
C ASP A 261 32.54 1.68 -16.61
N ASP A 262 32.54 0.49 -16.02
CA ASP A 262 33.45 0.03 -14.96
C ASP A 262 34.76 -0.59 -15.50
N GLY A 263 34.92 -0.65 -16.82
CA GLY A 263 36.06 -1.26 -17.50
C GLY A 263 35.86 -2.72 -17.90
N SER A 264 34.71 -3.33 -17.64
CA SER A 264 34.45 -4.76 -17.92
C SER A 264 34.40 -5.13 -19.41
N LEU A 265 34.44 -4.14 -20.31
CA LEU A 265 34.48 -4.32 -21.77
C LEU A 265 35.78 -3.80 -22.43
N GLU A 266 36.82 -3.45 -21.66
CA GLU A 266 38.05 -2.88 -22.23
C GLU A 266 38.77 -3.80 -23.23
N ASP A 267 38.63 -5.11 -23.08
CA ASP A 267 39.21 -6.13 -23.94
C ASP A 267 38.59 -6.17 -25.35
N ILE A 268 37.33 -5.71 -25.49
CA ILE A 268 36.64 -5.63 -26.79
C ILE A 268 36.61 -4.21 -27.36
N ARG A 269 36.96 -3.19 -26.56
CA ARG A 269 37.05 -1.80 -27.00
C ARG A 269 38.34 -1.55 -27.79
N THR A 270 38.19 -0.91 -28.94
CA THR A 270 39.31 -0.55 -29.83
C THR A 270 39.83 0.85 -29.53
N GLU A 271 40.94 1.24 -30.18
CA GLU A 271 41.43 2.62 -30.11
C GLU A 271 40.41 3.64 -30.63
N PHE A 272 39.60 3.27 -31.63
CA PHE A 272 38.55 4.13 -32.19
C PHE A 272 37.43 4.37 -31.17
N ASP A 273 37.07 3.34 -30.40
CA ASP A 273 36.07 3.44 -29.32
C ASP A 273 36.58 4.31 -28.16
N ARG A 274 37.90 4.36 -27.93
CA ARG A 274 38.51 5.27 -26.93
C ARG A 274 38.64 6.69 -27.44
N GLU A 275 38.86 6.89 -28.74
CA GLU A 275 38.92 8.23 -29.34
C GLU A 275 37.54 8.89 -29.41
N ILE A 276 36.51 8.17 -29.85
CA ILE A 276 35.15 8.72 -29.89
C ILE A 276 34.63 9.06 -28.48
N ASP A 277 35.00 8.25 -27.48
CA ASP A 277 34.64 8.48 -26.08
C ASP A 277 35.29 9.75 -25.52
N ARG A 278 36.61 9.93 -25.74
CA ARG A 278 37.34 11.15 -25.35
C ARG A 278 36.74 12.42 -25.96
N GLY A 279 36.25 12.34 -27.20
CA GLY A 279 35.63 13.46 -27.89
C GLY A 279 34.13 13.64 -27.63
N SER A 280 33.51 12.84 -26.77
CA SER A 280 32.06 12.85 -26.50
C SER A 280 31.66 13.87 -25.42
N LEU A 281 30.35 14.11 -25.26
CA LEU A 281 29.81 14.98 -24.20
C LEU A 281 29.91 14.36 -22.80
N ASN A 282 30.09 13.04 -22.73
CA ASN A 282 30.12 12.27 -21.50
C ASN A 282 31.27 11.24 -21.51
N PRO A 283 32.54 11.67 -21.51
CA PRO A 283 33.69 10.76 -21.54
C PRO A 283 33.66 9.75 -20.38
N GLY A 284 34.00 8.49 -20.66
CA GLY A 284 34.00 7.40 -19.68
C GLY A 284 32.62 6.90 -19.27
N LYS A 285 31.55 7.35 -19.94
CA LYS A 285 30.17 6.92 -19.72
C LYS A 285 29.53 6.39 -20.99
N GLN A 286 28.51 5.56 -20.83
CA GLN A 286 27.73 5.00 -21.95
C GLN A 286 28.62 4.26 -22.97
N LEU A 287 29.63 3.53 -22.49
CA LEU A 287 30.67 2.94 -23.34
C LEU A 287 30.11 1.89 -24.31
N PHE A 288 29.18 1.04 -23.85
CA PHE A 288 28.49 0.09 -24.73
C PHE A 288 27.61 0.79 -25.76
N GLU A 289 26.85 1.80 -25.36
CA GLU A 289 26.02 2.59 -26.27
C GLU A 289 26.84 3.28 -27.37
N LYS A 290 28.06 3.75 -27.04
CA LYS A 290 29.00 4.35 -28.00
C LYS A 290 29.49 3.38 -29.07
N MET A 291 29.51 2.08 -28.78
CA MET A 291 29.89 1.05 -29.76
C MET A 291 28.73 0.61 -30.67
N ALA A 292 27.48 0.92 -30.32
CA ALA A 292 26.30 0.28 -30.91
C ALA A 292 25.17 1.22 -31.39
N SER A 293 25.09 2.48 -30.94
CA SER A 293 23.97 3.35 -31.29
C SER A 293 24.24 4.24 -32.51
N GLY A 294 23.16 4.77 -33.07
CA GLY A 294 23.19 5.56 -34.30
C GLY A 294 23.82 6.94 -34.17
N MET A 295 23.99 7.49 -32.96
CA MET A 295 24.74 8.75 -32.77
C MET A 295 26.24 8.61 -33.06
N TYR A 296 26.80 7.41 -32.84
CA TYR A 296 28.25 7.19 -32.84
C TYR A 296 28.76 6.40 -34.05
N MET A 297 27.90 5.60 -34.69
CA MET A 297 28.28 4.70 -35.79
C MET A 297 28.96 5.42 -36.97
N GLY A 298 28.42 6.54 -37.43
CA GLY A 298 29.04 7.33 -38.51
C GLY A 298 30.41 7.90 -38.14
N GLU A 299 30.55 8.38 -36.91
CA GLU A 299 31.80 8.94 -36.40
C GLU A 299 32.88 7.86 -36.20
N LEU A 300 32.50 6.67 -35.73
CA LEU A 300 33.39 5.51 -35.67
C LEU A 300 33.94 5.16 -37.06
N VAL A 301 33.08 5.15 -38.09
CA VAL A 301 33.53 4.95 -39.48
C VAL A 301 34.51 6.04 -39.86
N ARG A 302 34.19 7.33 -39.62
CA ARG A 302 35.08 8.45 -39.95
C ARG A 302 36.47 8.30 -39.34
N LEU A 303 36.55 7.95 -38.05
CA LEU A 303 37.83 7.78 -37.35
C LEU A 303 38.67 6.65 -37.97
N ILE A 304 38.04 5.54 -38.35
CA ILE A 304 38.70 4.44 -39.08
C ILE A 304 39.23 4.96 -40.42
N LEU A 305 38.41 5.68 -41.19
CA LEU A 305 38.82 6.20 -42.50
C LEU A 305 39.96 7.22 -42.38
N VAL A 306 39.95 8.09 -41.36
CA VAL A 306 41.05 9.02 -41.09
C VAL A 306 42.35 8.27 -40.81
N LYS A 307 42.30 7.23 -39.97
CA LYS A 307 43.50 6.45 -39.65
C LYS A 307 44.02 5.71 -40.88
N MET A 308 43.15 5.04 -41.62
CA MET A 308 43.51 4.35 -42.85
C MET A 308 44.09 5.29 -43.91
N ALA A 309 43.54 6.50 -44.06
CA ALA A 309 44.10 7.51 -44.96
C ALA A 309 45.48 7.98 -44.47
N LYS A 310 45.70 8.19 -43.16
CA LYS A 310 47.03 8.52 -42.61
C LYS A 310 48.07 7.44 -42.88
N GLU A 311 47.65 6.18 -42.94
CA GLU A 311 48.51 5.03 -43.23
C GLU A 311 48.64 4.74 -44.74
N GLY A 312 48.03 5.56 -45.62
CA GLY A 312 48.07 5.38 -47.07
C GLY A 312 47.23 4.22 -47.59
N LEU A 313 46.37 3.63 -46.76
CA LEU A 313 45.50 2.49 -47.11
C LEU A 313 44.21 2.90 -47.84
N LEU A 314 43.87 4.19 -47.80
CA LEU A 314 42.74 4.77 -48.53
C LEU A 314 43.15 6.09 -49.17
N PHE A 315 42.51 6.42 -50.28
CA PHE A 315 42.59 7.71 -50.97
C PHE A 315 44.03 8.10 -51.34
N GLU A 316 44.91 7.13 -51.55
CA GLU A 316 46.35 7.34 -51.80
C GLU A 316 47.05 8.19 -50.72
N GLY A 317 46.54 8.14 -49.48
CA GLY A 317 47.04 8.95 -48.37
C GLY A 317 46.48 10.36 -48.28
N ARG A 318 45.55 10.74 -49.17
CA ARG A 318 44.94 12.07 -49.17
C ARG A 318 44.00 12.25 -47.98
N ILE A 319 44.21 13.34 -47.25
CA ILE A 319 43.39 13.74 -46.10
C ILE A 319 42.88 15.16 -46.34
N THR A 320 41.57 15.38 -46.12
CA THR A 320 40.92 16.68 -46.25
C THR A 320 40.45 17.24 -44.90
N PRO A 321 40.28 18.57 -44.77
CA PRO A 321 39.67 19.16 -43.58
C PRO A 321 38.29 18.59 -43.27
N GLU A 322 37.49 18.29 -44.28
CA GLU A 322 36.16 17.70 -44.15
C GLU A 322 36.23 16.29 -43.57
N LEU A 323 37.17 15.45 -44.02
CA LEU A 323 37.38 14.11 -43.47
C LEU A 323 37.85 14.16 -42.00
N LEU A 324 38.65 15.17 -41.64
CA LEU A 324 39.10 15.39 -40.26
C LEU A 324 38.03 15.99 -39.34
N THR A 325 36.97 16.58 -39.89
CA THR A 325 35.93 17.26 -39.11
C THR A 325 34.94 16.24 -38.52
N LYS A 326 34.83 16.22 -37.19
CA LYS A 326 33.87 15.40 -36.43
C LYS A 326 32.45 15.56 -36.98
N GLY A 327 31.73 14.44 -37.14
CA GLY A 327 30.32 14.44 -37.53
C GLY A 327 30.05 14.62 -39.03
N LYS A 328 31.07 14.77 -39.89
CA LYS A 328 30.87 14.86 -41.35
C LYS A 328 30.44 13.54 -42.01
N ILE A 329 30.70 12.40 -41.36
CA ILE A 329 30.12 11.11 -41.72
C ILE A 329 29.06 10.76 -40.68
N GLU A 330 27.80 10.84 -41.07
CA GLU A 330 26.65 10.49 -40.25
C GLU A 330 26.22 9.04 -40.48
N THR A 331 25.48 8.45 -39.55
CA THR A 331 24.95 7.07 -39.67
C THR A 331 23.98 6.90 -40.86
N LYS A 332 23.33 7.97 -41.32
CA LYS A 332 22.56 7.96 -42.57
C LYS A 332 23.44 7.69 -43.80
N HIS A 333 24.70 8.13 -43.78
CA HIS A 333 25.68 7.85 -44.83
C HIS A 333 26.07 6.36 -44.82
N VAL A 334 26.36 5.80 -43.64
CA VAL A 334 26.61 4.36 -43.47
C VAL A 334 25.45 3.52 -44.04
N SER A 335 24.22 3.90 -43.69
CA SER A 335 23.00 3.24 -44.19
C SER A 335 22.85 3.36 -45.71
N ALA A 336 23.22 4.50 -46.31
CA ALA A 336 23.18 4.69 -47.76
C ALA A 336 24.23 3.86 -48.49
N ILE A 337 25.44 3.76 -47.92
CA ILE A 337 26.57 2.99 -48.45
C ILE A 337 26.29 1.49 -48.43
N GLU A 338 25.52 0.99 -47.45
CA GLU A 338 25.17 -0.44 -47.34
C GLU A 338 23.92 -0.86 -48.13
N LYS A 339 23.38 0.01 -49.00
CA LYS A 339 22.29 -0.37 -49.91
C LYS A 339 22.78 -1.36 -50.97
N THR A 340 22.04 -2.46 -51.16
CA THR A 340 22.43 -3.55 -52.06
C THR A 340 22.68 -3.14 -53.52
N LYS A 341 21.87 -2.21 -54.06
CA LYS A 341 21.94 -1.82 -55.49
C LYS A 341 22.75 -0.55 -55.75
N GLU A 342 22.67 0.42 -54.85
CA GLU A 342 23.20 1.77 -55.05
C GLU A 342 24.35 2.11 -54.08
N GLY A 343 24.75 1.18 -53.22
CA GLY A 343 25.67 1.41 -52.12
C GLY A 343 27.00 2.02 -52.54
N LEU A 344 27.66 1.42 -53.54
CA LEU A 344 28.96 1.91 -54.05
C LEU A 344 28.84 3.27 -54.73
N LYS A 345 27.77 3.50 -55.50
CA LYS A 345 27.49 4.82 -56.10
C LYS A 345 27.28 5.89 -55.02
N LYS A 346 26.54 5.56 -53.95
CA LYS A 346 26.36 6.46 -52.81
C LYS A 346 27.65 6.68 -52.04
N CYS A 347 28.49 5.66 -51.90
CA CYS A 347 29.82 5.76 -51.33
C CYS A 347 30.66 6.79 -52.08
N MET A 348 30.76 6.63 -53.40
CA MET A 348 31.44 7.58 -54.30
C MET A 348 30.92 9.01 -54.11
N GLU A 349 29.60 9.23 -54.20
CA GLU A 349 28.97 10.55 -54.02
C GLU A 349 29.29 11.19 -52.65
N ILE A 350 29.30 10.40 -51.58
CA ILE A 350 29.54 10.89 -50.22
C ILE A 350 31.02 11.21 -50.02
N LEU A 351 31.91 10.33 -50.46
CA LEU A 351 33.36 10.52 -50.35
C LEU A 351 33.82 11.71 -51.19
N THR A 352 33.34 11.88 -52.43
CA THR A 352 33.65 13.07 -53.24
C THR A 352 33.22 14.37 -52.55
N ARG A 353 32.10 14.38 -51.81
CA ARG A 353 31.66 15.56 -51.04
C ARG A 353 32.55 15.87 -49.84
N LEU A 354 33.32 14.91 -49.35
CA LEU A 354 34.36 15.13 -48.34
C LEU A 354 35.66 15.68 -48.96
N GLY A 355 35.67 15.98 -50.27
CA GLY A 355 36.82 16.53 -50.98
C GLY A 355 37.94 15.52 -51.26
N VAL A 356 37.74 14.23 -50.91
CA VAL A 356 38.64 13.17 -51.36
C VAL A 356 38.31 12.83 -52.82
N GLU A 357 39.28 12.26 -53.54
CA GLU A 357 39.11 11.70 -54.89
C GLU A 357 39.08 10.17 -54.78
N PRO A 358 37.94 9.57 -54.41
CA PRO A 358 37.87 8.13 -54.14
C PRO A 358 37.94 7.31 -55.45
N SER A 359 38.73 6.25 -55.42
CA SER A 359 38.70 5.19 -56.45
C SER A 359 37.52 4.22 -56.22
N ASP A 360 37.26 3.34 -57.20
CA ASP A 360 36.31 2.25 -57.02
C ASP A 360 36.75 1.28 -55.90
N GLU A 361 38.06 1.06 -55.74
CA GLU A 361 38.62 0.25 -54.65
C GLU A 361 38.44 0.90 -53.28
N ASP A 362 38.61 2.22 -53.18
CA ASP A 362 38.29 2.97 -51.96
C ASP A 362 36.81 2.82 -51.59
N CYS A 363 35.91 2.90 -52.57
CA CYS A 363 34.48 2.76 -52.33
C CYS A 363 34.12 1.36 -51.80
N LEU A 364 34.77 0.31 -52.32
CA LEU A 364 34.62 -1.07 -51.83
C LEU A 364 35.16 -1.21 -50.40
N ALA A 365 36.35 -0.66 -50.13
CA ALA A 365 36.96 -0.71 -48.81
C ALA A 365 36.11 0.04 -47.77
N VAL A 366 35.64 1.26 -48.07
CA VAL A 366 34.78 2.06 -47.19
C VAL A 366 33.44 1.36 -46.95
N GLN A 367 32.81 0.77 -47.97
CA GLN A 367 31.58 0.00 -47.80
C GLN A 367 31.79 -1.21 -46.86
N HIS A 368 32.95 -1.85 -46.93
CA HIS A 368 33.27 -2.96 -46.06
C HIS A 368 33.57 -2.53 -44.61
N VAL A 369 34.24 -1.38 -44.42
CA VAL A 369 34.37 -0.73 -43.09
C VAL A 369 32.98 -0.45 -42.49
N CYS A 370 32.08 0.17 -43.25
CA CYS A 370 30.69 0.39 -42.84
C CYS A 370 30.01 -0.92 -42.40
N THR A 371 30.18 -1.98 -43.20
CA THR A 371 29.64 -3.31 -42.92
C THR A 371 30.16 -3.89 -41.61
N ILE A 372 31.46 -3.80 -41.34
CA ILE A 372 32.06 -4.31 -40.09
C ILE A 372 31.52 -3.54 -38.89
N VAL A 373 31.50 -2.20 -38.94
CA VAL A 373 31.06 -1.36 -37.82
C VAL A 373 29.56 -1.58 -37.53
N SER A 374 28.70 -1.57 -38.55
CA SER A 374 27.26 -1.77 -38.35
C SER A 374 26.92 -3.20 -37.94
N PHE A 375 27.70 -4.21 -38.40
CA PHE A 375 27.48 -5.59 -37.99
C PHE A 375 27.99 -5.87 -36.57
N ARG A 376 29.12 -5.27 -36.16
CA ARG A 376 29.59 -5.28 -34.76
C ARG A 376 28.50 -4.78 -33.82
N SER A 377 27.91 -3.63 -34.16
CA SER A 377 26.78 -3.04 -33.45
C SER A 377 25.60 -4.01 -33.34
N ALA A 378 25.15 -4.61 -34.44
CA ALA A 378 24.06 -5.58 -34.41
C ALA A 378 24.39 -6.83 -33.57
N ASN A 379 25.65 -7.29 -33.59
CA ASN A 379 26.09 -8.44 -32.81
C ASN A 379 26.14 -8.13 -31.30
N LEU A 380 26.63 -6.95 -30.91
CA LEU A 380 26.64 -6.50 -29.51
C LEU A 380 25.23 -6.44 -28.91
N ILE A 381 24.28 -5.80 -29.61
CA ILE A 381 22.88 -5.75 -29.17
C ILE A 381 22.26 -7.15 -29.13
N SER A 382 22.66 -8.04 -30.05
CA SER A 382 22.19 -9.43 -30.05
C SER A 382 22.66 -10.21 -28.82
N ALA A 383 23.89 -9.97 -28.35
CA ALA A 383 24.44 -10.60 -27.15
C ALA A 383 23.73 -10.13 -25.87
N THR A 384 23.53 -8.83 -25.68
CA THR A 384 22.83 -8.30 -24.50
C THR A 384 21.33 -8.67 -24.50
N LEU A 385 20.67 -8.66 -25.67
CA LEU A 385 19.31 -9.20 -25.80
C LEU A 385 19.27 -10.71 -25.50
N GLY A 386 20.26 -11.48 -25.94
CA GLY A 386 20.36 -12.91 -25.63
C GLY A 386 20.38 -13.19 -24.13
N ALA A 387 21.02 -12.34 -23.34
CA ALA A 387 21.03 -12.43 -21.89
C ALA A 387 19.64 -12.15 -21.28
N ILE A 388 18.94 -11.10 -21.74
CA ILE A 388 17.57 -10.80 -21.32
C ILE A 388 16.61 -11.96 -21.65
N LEU A 389 16.72 -12.53 -22.85
CA LEU A 389 15.90 -13.68 -23.26
C LEU A 389 16.22 -14.93 -22.42
N SER A 390 17.49 -15.16 -22.10
CA SER A 390 17.89 -16.26 -21.22
C SER A 390 17.33 -16.08 -19.81
N ARG A 391 17.38 -14.86 -19.26
CA ARG A 391 16.76 -14.50 -17.98
C ARG A 391 15.25 -14.74 -17.97
N LEU A 392 14.53 -14.27 -19.00
CA LEU A 392 13.09 -14.51 -19.15
C LEU A 392 12.73 -16.00 -19.22
N LYS A 393 13.54 -16.80 -19.95
CA LYS A 393 13.36 -18.25 -20.05
C LYS A 393 13.46 -18.91 -18.67
N GLU A 394 14.44 -18.52 -17.88
CA GLU A 394 14.69 -19.07 -16.54
C GLU A 394 13.67 -18.63 -15.51
N ASN A 395 13.27 -17.37 -15.51
CA ASN A 395 12.20 -16.86 -14.65
C ASN A 395 10.91 -17.68 -14.81
N LYS A 396 10.60 -18.05 -16.05
CA LYS A 396 9.45 -18.90 -16.40
C LYS A 396 9.66 -20.39 -16.14
N GLY A 397 10.90 -20.83 -15.90
CA GLY A 397 11.24 -22.24 -15.70
C GLY A 397 10.92 -23.13 -16.90
N ILE A 398 11.01 -22.61 -18.13
CA ILE A 398 10.60 -23.33 -19.36
C ILE A 398 11.78 -23.74 -20.23
N ALA A 399 11.63 -24.87 -20.94
CA ALA A 399 12.68 -25.39 -21.84
C ALA A 399 12.87 -24.52 -23.09
N ARG A 400 11.79 -23.98 -23.66
CA ARG A 400 11.81 -23.07 -24.81
C ARG A 400 11.01 -21.80 -24.51
N LEU A 401 11.61 -20.64 -24.77
CA LEU A 401 10.94 -19.35 -24.59
C LEU A 401 10.18 -18.97 -25.86
N ARG A 402 8.94 -18.50 -25.71
CA ARG A 402 8.21 -17.81 -26.78
C ARG A 402 7.88 -16.40 -26.28
N THR A 403 8.37 -15.39 -26.98
CA THR A 403 8.20 -13.99 -26.56
C THR A 403 8.24 -13.04 -27.75
N THR A 404 7.73 -11.83 -27.55
CA THR A 404 7.79 -10.73 -28.52
C THR A 404 8.68 -9.62 -27.98
N VAL A 405 9.52 -9.09 -28.86
CA VAL A 405 10.39 -7.95 -28.60
C VAL A 405 9.87 -6.76 -29.41
N GLY A 406 9.36 -5.74 -28.71
CA GLY A 406 9.01 -4.47 -29.32
C GLY A 406 10.29 -3.67 -29.61
N ILE A 407 10.46 -3.19 -30.84
CA ILE A 407 11.65 -2.44 -31.26
C ILE A 407 11.25 -1.10 -31.87
N ASP A 408 11.99 -0.05 -31.50
CA ASP A 408 11.99 1.24 -32.16
C ASP A 408 13.44 1.77 -32.31
N GLY A 409 13.61 2.85 -33.08
CA GLY A 409 14.86 3.55 -33.27
C GLY A 409 15.23 3.71 -34.74
N SER A 410 15.81 4.86 -35.07
CA SER A 410 16.14 5.26 -36.43
C SER A 410 17.16 4.33 -37.10
N LEU A 411 18.17 3.85 -36.38
CA LEU A 411 19.19 2.94 -36.92
C LEU A 411 18.55 1.60 -37.33
N TYR A 412 17.74 1.01 -36.46
CA TYR A 412 17.06 -0.25 -36.77
C TYR A 412 16.06 -0.11 -37.93
N LYS A 413 15.29 0.99 -37.96
CA LYS A 413 14.28 1.27 -39.00
C LYS A 413 14.88 1.56 -40.37
N MET A 414 15.95 2.35 -40.43
CA MET A 414 16.43 2.95 -41.68
C MET A 414 17.62 2.19 -42.30
N HIS A 415 18.38 1.42 -41.52
CA HIS A 415 19.56 0.73 -42.04
C HIS A 415 19.19 -0.57 -42.78
N PRO A 416 19.58 -0.73 -44.06
CA PRO A 416 19.04 -1.78 -44.93
C PRO A 416 19.37 -3.21 -44.51
N GLN A 417 20.46 -3.41 -43.76
CA GLN A 417 20.94 -4.74 -43.35
C GLN A 417 20.80 -5.02 -41.85
N TYR A 418 20.50 -4.01 -41.02
CA TYR A 418 20.73 -4.09 -39.58
C TYR A 418 19.77 -5.06 -38.90
N ALA A 419 18.45 -4.89 -39.12
CA ALA A 419 17.43 -5.77 -38.56
C ALA A 419 17.65 -7.24 -38.94
N ARG A 420 17.98 -7.51 -40.21
CA ARG A 420 18.26 -8.88 -40.68
C ARG A 420 19.45 -9.52 -39.96
N ARG A 421 20.55 -8.76 -39.80
CA ARG A 421 21.76 -9.21 -39.11
C ARG A 421 21.49 -9.48 -37.62
N LEU A 422 20.85 -8.52 -36.94
CA LEU A 422 20.42 -8.64 -35.54
C LEU A 422 19.58 -9.91 -35.34
N HIS A 423 18.48 -10.06 -36.10
CA HIS A 423 17.59 -11.21 -35.95
C HIS A 423 18.30 -12.54 -36.19
N LYS A 424 19.21 -12.59 -37.17
CA LYS A 424 19.98 -13.81 -37.46
C LYS A 424 20.94 -14.16 -36.33
N THR A 425 21.62 -13.17 -35.74
CA THR A 425 22.55 -13.40 -34.63
C THR A 425 21.81 -13.76 -33.35
N VAL A 426 20.72 -13.09 -32.98
CA VAL A 426 19.89 -13.46 -31.81
C VAL A 426 19.45 -14.92 -31.90
N ARG A 427 18.84 -15.34 -33.01
CA ARG A 427 18.37 -16.73 -33.18
C ARG A 427 19.50 -17.77 -33.11
N ARG A 428 20.73 -17.37 -33.44
CA ARG A 428 21.92 -18.23 -33.35
C ARG A 428 22.45 -18.33 -31.92
N LEU A 429 22.45 -17.22 -31.18
CA LEU A 429 22.94 -17.16 -29.79
C LEU A 429 21.96 -17.82 -28.80
N VAL A 430 20.65 -17.70 -29.02
CA VAL A 430 19.59 -18.27 -28.17
C VAL A 430 18.69 -19.23 -28.97
N PRO A 431 19.18 -20.41 -29.37
CA PRO A 431 18.44 -21.35 -30.23
C PRO A 431 17.16 -21.92 -29.58
N ASP A 432 17.06 -21.86 -28.26
CA ASP A 432 15.89 -22.32 -27.50
C ASP A 432 14.81 -21.23 -27.34
N SER A 433 14.88 -20.15 -28.12
CA SER A 433 13.92 -19.03 -28.03
C SER A 433 13.27 -18.75 -29.39
N ASP A 434 11.94 -18.84 -29.42
CA ASP A 434 11.10 -18.46 -30.55
C ASP A 434 10.70 -16.98 -30.40
N VAL A 435 11.55 -16.09 -30.93
CA VAL A 435 11.44 -14.64 -30.77
C VAL A 435 10.73 -13.99 -31.97
N ARG A 436 9.64 -13.27 -31.70
CA ARG A 436 9.02 -12.35 -32.65
C ARG A 436 9.57 -10.95 -32.43
N PHE A 437 10.01 -10.29 -33.50
CA PHE A 437 10.38 -8.87 -33.47
C PHE A 437 9.24 -8.04 -34.04
N LEU A 438 8.70 -7.12 -33.25
CA LEU A 438 7.59 -6.26 -33.64
C LEU A 438 8.06 -4.81 -33.67
N LEU A 439 7.91 -4.15 -34.81
CA LEU A 439 8.28 -2.75 -34.97
C LEU A 439 7.19 -1.85 -34.39
N SER A 440 7.56 -0.89 -33.55
CA SER A 440 6.65 0.17 -33.12
C SER A 440 6.54 1.23 -34.21
N GLU A 441 5.44 1.24 -34.97
CA GLU A 441 5.18 2.25 -36.00
C GLU A 441 4.87 3.62 -35.40
N SER A 442 4.08 3.64 -34.31
CA SER A 442 3.59 4.86 -33.65
C SER A 442 4.55 5.44 -32.60
N GLY A 443 5.71 4.82 -32.40
CA GLY A 443 6.69 5.21 -31.40
C GLY A 443 6.29 4.90 -29.95
N SER A 444 6.92 5.59 -28.99
CA SER A 444 6.69 5.43 -27.55
C SER A 444 5.38 6.07 -27.07
N GLY A 445 4.81 7.02 -27.83
CA GLY A 445 3.64 7.80 -27.41
C GLY A 445 2.36 6.99 -27.17
N LYS A 446 2.09 5.94 -27.97
CA LYS A 446 0.94 5.03 -27.73
C LYS A 446 1.10 4.32 -26.39
N GLY A 447 2.28 3.75 -26.13
CA GLY A 447 2.58 3.06 -24.88
C GLY A 447 2.56 3.97 -23.65
N ALA A 448 3.10 5.18 -23.75
CA ALA A 448 3.01 6.18 -22.68
C ALA A 448 1.57 6.52 -22.32
N ALA A 449 0.69 6.64 -23.32
CA ALA A 449 -0.74 6.83 -23.09
C ALA A 449 -1.40 5.62 -22.39
N MET A 450 -1.00 4.39 -22.70
CA MET A 450 -1.52 3.20 -21.99
C MET A 450 -1.10 3.19 -20.52
N VAL A 451 0.17 3.51 -20.22
CA VAL A 451 0.64 3.63 -18.83
C VAL A 451 -0.11 4.75 -18.10
N THR A 452 -0.33 5.87 -18.78
CA THR A 452 -1.11 7.01 -18.26
C THR A 452 -2.55 6.60 -17.96
N ALA A 453 -3.18 5.80 -18.82
CA ALA A 453 -4.54 5.30 -18.59
C ALA A 453 -4.65 4.45 -17.32
N VAL A 454 -3.66 3.58 -17.07
CA VAL A 454 -3.59 2.78 -15.85
C VAL A 454 -3.35 3.66 -14.62
N ALA A 455 -2.38 4.59 -14.69
CA ALA A 455 -2.10 5.53 -13.60
C ALA A 455 -3.32 6.38 -13.23
N TYR A 456 -4.04 6.88 -14.24
CA TYR A 456 -5.28 7.63 -14.07
C TYR A 456 -6.37 6.79 -13.39
N ARG A 457 -6.55 5.54 -13.82
CA ARG A 457 -7.51 4.60 -13.21
C ARG A 457 -7.20 4.34 -11.73
N LEU A 458 -5.93 4.10 -11.39
CA LEU A 458 -5.51 3.88 -10.00
C LEU A 458 -5.70 5.11 -9.14
N THR A 459 -5.42 6.30 -9.68
CA THR A 459 -5.63 7.58 -8.98
C THR A 459 -7.12 7.82 -8.70
N GLU A 460 -7.98 7.57 -9.69
CA GLU A 460 -9.43 7.69 -9.52
C GLU A 460 -10.00 6.66 -8.54
N GLN A 461 -9.46 5.44 -8.53
CA GLN A 461 -9.79 4.43 -7.53
C GLN A 461 -9.38 4.88 -6.12
N ALA A 462 -8.14 5.37 -5.94
CA ALA A 462 -7.68 5.87 -4.65
C ALA A 462 -8.53 7.05 -4.17
N ARG A 463 -8.86 8.01 -5.04
CA ARG A 463 -9.74 9.14 -4.73
C ARG A 463 -11.11 8.67 -4.24
N GLN A 464 -11.67 7.67 -4.91
CA GLN A 464 -12.96 7.08 -4.57
C GLN A 464 -12.96 6.33 -3.23
N ILE A 465 -11.88 5.59 -2.93
CA ILE A 465 -11.68 4.95 -1.62
C ILE A 465 -11.59 6.02 -0.52
N GLN A 466 -10.78 7.07 -0.74
CA GLN A 466 -10.65 8.17 0.22
C GLN A 466 -11.98 8.90 0.48
N GLN A 467 -12.83 9.06 -0.54
CA GLN A 467 -14.16 9.64 -0.37
C GLN A 467 -15.05 8.78 0.52
N THR A 468 -15.06 7.45 0.31
CA THR A 468 -15.77 6.51 1.19
C THR A 468 -15.24 6.57 2.62
N LEU A 469 -13.92 6.58 2.81
CA LEU A 469 -13.29 6.61 4.14
C LEU A 469 -13.42 7.97 4.84
N ALA A 470 -13.65 9.06 4.10
CA ALA A 470 -13.83 10.39 4.67
C ALA A 470 -15.09 10.49 5.55
N GLU A 471 -16.13 9.68 5.29
CA GLU A 471 -17.35 9.64 6.11
C GLU A 471 -17.08 9.20 7.57
N PHE A 472 -15.99 8.48 7.80
CA PHE A 472 -15.57 8.03 9.13
C PHE A 472 -14.70 9.04 9.87
N ARG A 473 -14.23 10.10 9.20
CA ARG A 473 -13.34 11.12 9.80
C ARG A 473 -14.17 12.13 10.59
N LEU A 474 -14.08 12.07 11.91
CA LEU A 474 -14.74 13.02 12.79
C LEU A 474 -13.86 14.23 13.08
N THR A 475 -14.41 15.41 12.84
CA THR A 475 -13.77 16.67 13.25
C THR A 475 -13.87 16.88 14.76
N LYS A 476 -12.97 17.70 15.32
CA LYS A 476 -13.04 18.08 16.74
C LYS A 476 -14.39 18.69 17.12
N ALA A 477 -15.02 19.46 16.22
CA ALA A 477 -16.34 20.05 16.44
C ALA A 477 -17.44 18.97 16.56
N GLN A 478 -17.43 17.97 15.68
CA GLN A 478 -18.35 16.83 15.78
C GLN A 478 -18.13 16.04 17.07
N LEU A 479 -16.88 15.81 17.48
CA LEU A 479 -16.57 15.11 18.72
C LEU A 479 -17.03 15.88 19.98
N LEU A 480 -16.89 17.21 20.00
CA LEU A 480 -17.46 18.05 21.07
C LEU A 480 -18.99 17.96 21.12
N GLU A 481 -19.64 17.89 19.97
CA GLU A 481 -21.09 17.72 19.89
C GLU A 481 -21.52 16.32 20.38
N VAL A 482 -20.79 15.24 20.02
CA VAL A 482 -21.01 13.89 20.58
C VAL A 482 -20.89 13.90 22.10
N LYS A 483 -19.83 14.52 22.65
CA LYS A 483 -19.65 14.70 24.10
C LYS A 483 -20.84 15.42 24.73
N LYS A 484 -21.30 16.52 24.11
CA LYS A 484 -22.44 17.30 24.60
C LYS A 484 -23.74 16.47 24.59
N ARG A 485 -24.01 15.73 23.52
CA ARG A 485 -25.18 14.85 23.41
C ARG A 485 -25.13 13.73 24.45
N MET A 486 -23.96 13.12 24.69
CA MET A 486 -23.77 12.15 25.77
C MET A 486 -24.10 12.77 27.13
N ARG A 487 -23.60 13.99 27.41
CA ARG A 487 -23.91 14.72 28.66
C ARG A 487 -25.42 14.91 28.86
N VAL A 488 -26.16 15.25 27.80
CA VAL A 488 -27.62 15.42 27.84
C VAL A 488 -28.32 14.08 28.13
N GLU A 489 -27.93 13.00 27.45
CA GLU A 489 -28.56 11.69 27.66
C GLU A 489 -28.27 11.13 29.06
N ILE A 490 -27.10 11.42 29.64
CA ILE A 490 -26.82 11.13 31.05
C ILE A 490 -27.83 11.83 31.98
N GLU A 491 -28.06 13.14 31.80
CA GLU A 491 -29.04 13.88 32.62
C GLU A 491 -30.46 13.32 32.45
N ARG A 492 -30.84 12.95 31.22
CA ARG A 492 -32.14 12.32 30.95
C ARG A 492 -32.31 10.98 31.66
N GLY A 493 -31.25 10.17 31.70
CA GLY A 493 -31.25 8.88 32.38
C GLY A 493 -31.33 9.00 33.91
N LEU A 494 -30.73 10.03 34.49
CA LEU A 494 -30.76 10.26 35.94
C LEU A 494 -32.08 10.87 36.45
N SER A 495 -32.72 11.71 35.62
CA SER A 495 -33.97 12.41 35.98
C SER A 495 -35.18 11.46 36.01
N LYS A 496 -35.96 11.52 37.09
CA LYS A 496 -37.15 10.68 37.28
C LYS A 496 -38.22 10.96 36.23
N ALA A 497 -38.30 12.20 35.74
CA ALA A 497 -39.27 12.62 34.73
C ALA A 497 -38.99 12.00 33.35
N THR A 498 -37.72 11.72 33.03
CA THR A 498 -37.28 11.33 31.68
C THR A 498 -36.71 9.91 31.60
N HIS A 499 -36.37 9.28 32.72
CA HIS A 499 -35.70 7.98 32.80
C HIS A 499 -36.37 6.87 31.97
N LYS A 500 -37.70 6.82 31.95
CA LYS A 500 -38.46 5.80 31.20
C LYS A 500 -38.16 5.85 29.69
N GLU A 501 -38.03 7.04 29.14
CA GLU A 501 -37.81 7.28 27.70
C GLU A 501 -36.33 7.43 27.34
N ALA A 502 -35.45 7.67 28.31
CA ALA A 502 -34.01 7.79 28.11
C ALA A 502 -33.42 6.50 27.53
N THR A 503 -32.51 6.60 26.55
CA THR A 503 -31.84 5.43 25.99
C THR A 503 -30.59 5.06 26.80
N VAL A 504 -29.83 6.06 27.27
CA VAL A 504 -28.79 5.85 28.29
C VAL A 504 -29.47 5.76 29.64
N LYS A 505 -29.51 4.56 30.22
CA LYS A 505 -30.41 4.26 31.34
C LYS A 505 -29.92 4.76 32.68
N MET A 506 -28.62 4.91 32.89
CA MET A 506 -28.06 5.40 34.16
C MET A 506 -28.58 4.58 35.36
N LEU A 507 -28.42 3.26 35.29
CA LEU A 507 -28.94 2.29 36.24
C LEU A 507 -28.21 2.37 37.59
N PRO A 508 -28.92 2.54 38.71
CA PRO A 508 -28.33 2.53 40.04
C PRO A 508 -27.79 1.14 40.38
N THR A 509 -26.58 1.07 40.95
CA THR A 509 -25.91 -0.22 41.24
C THR A 509 -25.97 -0.62 42.72
N PHE A 510 -26.46 0.29 43.58
CA PHE A 510 -26.45 0.18 45.04
C PHE A 510 -25.05 0.08 45.68
N VAL A 511 -23.98 0.23 44.90
CA VAL A 511 -22.61 0.38 45.41
C VAL A 511 -22.39 1.85 45.79
N ARG A 512 -22.39 2.15 47.10
CA ARG A 512 -22.35 3.54 47.62
C ARG A 512 -20.96 4.08 47.94
N SER A 513 -19.94 3.22 47.95
CA SER A 513 -18.56 3.61 48.22
C SER A 513 -17.58 2.71 47.47
N THR A 514 -16.44 3.27 47.09
CA THR A 514 -15.26 2.51 46.66
C THR A 514 -14.63 1.77 47.83
N PRO A 515 -13.70 0.82 47.60
CA PRO A 515 -13.02 0.13 48.68
C PRO A 515 -12.26 1.11 49.59
N ASP A 516 -12.30 0.89 50.90
CA ASP A 516 -11.57 1.69 51.90
C ASP A 516 -10.36 0.96 52.49
N GLY A 517 -10.21 -0.32 52.15
CA GLY A 517 -9.12 -1.19 52.57
C GLY A 517 -9.35 -1.91 53.89
N THR A 518 -10.56 -1.84 54.45
CA THR A 518 -10.98 -2.68 55.58
C THR A 518 -11.58 -4.01 55.13
N GLU A 519 -11.82 -4.21 53.83
CA GLU A 519 -12.39 -5.42 53.26
C GLU A 519 -11.52 -6.65 53.60
N ASN A 520 -12.15 -7.70 54.12
CA ASN A 520 -11.46 -8.91 54.54
C ASN A 520 -12.41 -10.12 54.52
N GLY A 521 -11.96 -11.23 53.94
CA GLY A 521 -12.74 -12.46 53.88
C GLY A 521 -12.37 -13.34 52.69
N ASP A 522 -13.07 -14.47 52.57
CA ASP A 522 -12.99 -15.38 51.44
C ASP A 522 -14.32 -15.32 50.69
N PHE A 523 -14.27 -14.97 49.40
CA PHE A 523 -15.45 -14.67 48.58
C PHE A 523 -15.42 -15.50 47.30
N LEU A 524 -16.59 -15.97 46.88
CA LEU A 524 -16.77 -16.44 45.52
C LEU A 524 -17.14 -15.26 44.61
N ALA A 525 -16.66 -15.28 43.39
CA ALA A 525 -17.15 -14.40 42.34
C ALA A 525 -17.50 -15.20 41.09
N LEU A 526 -18.60 -14.82 40.45
CA LEU A 526 -18.98 -15.30 39.12
C LEU A 526 -18.74 -14.19 38.12
N ASP A 527 -18.28 -14.54 36.92
CA ASP A 527 -18.05 -13.61 35.83
C ASP A 527 -18.72 -14.09 34.56
N LEU A 528 -19.91 -13.55 34.28
CA LEU A 528 -20.72 -13.85 33.12
C LEU A 528 -20.92 -12.59 32.27
N GLY A 529 -20.41 -12.61 31.05
CA GLY A 529 -20.55 -11.49 30.12
C GLY A 529 -20.22 -11.77 28.65
N GLY A 530 -19.77 -12.99 28.35
CA GLY A 530 -19.44 -13.50 27.01
C GLY A 530 -19.43 -15.04 27.02
N THR A 531 -18.79 -15.66 26.04
CA THR A 531 -18.71 -17.14 25.91
C THR A 531 -17.83 -17.82 26.97
N ASN A 532 -16.92 -17.07 27.59
CA ASN A 532 -16.08 -17.55 28.68
C ASN A 532 -16.68 -17.14 30.02
N PHE A 533 -17.31 -18.09 30.70
CA PHE A 533 -17.80 -17.94 32.06
C PHE A 533 -16.67 -18.27 33.03
N ARG A 534 -16.53 -17.53 34.14
CA ARG A 534 -15.52 -17.82 35.15
C ARG A 534 -16.13 -17.93 36.53
N VAL A 535 -15.64 -18.91 37.28
CA VAL A 535 -15.87 -19.02 38.73
C VAL A 535 -14.55 -18.74 39.42
N LEU A 536 -14.58 -17.86 40.43
CA LEU A 536 -13.40 -17.39 41.14
C LEU A 536 -13.57 -17.58 42.65
N LEU A 537 -12.46 -17.90 43.32
CA LEU A 537 -12.28 -17.72 44.76
C LEU A 537 -11.31 -16.56 44.98
N VAL A 538 -11.74 -15.55 45.73
CA VAL A 538 -10.96 -14.36 46.05
C VAL A 538 -10.79 -14.26 47.57
N LYS A 539 -9.55 -14.33 48.03
CA LYS A 539 -9.20 -14.19 49.45
C LYS A 539 -8.61 -12.81 49.67
N ILE A 540 -9.36 -11.96 50.37
CA ILE A 540 -8.96 -10.59 50.70
C ILE A 540 -8.51 -10.57 52.15
N ARG A 541 -7.33 -10.01 52.41
CA ARG A 541 -6.81 -9.81 53.78
C ARG A 541 -6.52 -8.34 54.02
N SER A 542 -7.14 -7.79 55.05
CA SER A 542 -6.86 -6.44 55.55
C SER A 542 -5.78 -6.46 56.64
N GLY A 543 -5.06 -5.35 56.84
CA GLY A 543 -3.99 -5.22 57.85
C GLY A 543 -2.77 -4.44 57.36
N LYS A 544 -1.62 -4.59 58.04
CA LYS A 544 -0.36 -3.87 57.72
C LYS A 544 0.17 -4.15 56.31
N ARG A 545 -0.18 -5.30 55.72
CA ARG A 545 0.05 -5.65 54.31
C ARG A 545 -1.28 -6.11 53.74
N ARG A 546 -1.86 -5.31 52.86
CA ARG A 546 -3.03 -5.68 52.06
C ARG A 546 -2.60 -6.77 51.06
N SER A 547 -3.38 -7.83 50.94
CA SER A 547 -3.14 -8.89 49.95
C SER A 547 -4.44 -9.43 49.42
N VAL A 548 -4.46 -9.70 48.11
CA VAL A 548 -5.56 -10.38 47.42
C VAL A 548 -4.98 -11.60 46.72
N GLU A 549 -5.48 -12.78 47.07
CA GLU A 549 -5.15 -14.04 46.41
C GLU A 549 -6.37 -14.50 45.61
N MET A 550 -6.16 -14.87 44.34
CA MET A 550 -7.24 -15.25 43.43
C MET A 550 -6.97 -16.61 42.79
N HIS A 551 -7.99 -17.45 42.78
CA HIS A 551 -8.03 -18.70 42.01
C HIS A 551 -9.24 -18.63 41.10
N ASN A 552 -9.11 -19.06 39.84
CA ASN A 552 -10.24 -19.08 38.92
C ASN A 552 -10.18 -20.29 37.98
N LYS A 553 -11.33 -20.65 37.44
CA LYS A 553 -11.47 -21.63 36.36
C LYS A 553 -12.45 -21.10 35.31
N ILE A 554 -12.07 -21.26 34.05
CA ILE A 554 -12.87 -20.84 32.89
C ILE A 554 -13.72 -22.02 32.42
N TYR A 555 -14.98 -21.74 32.15
CA TYR A 555 -15.97 -22.66 31.64
C TYR A 555 -16.56 -22.10 30.35
N ALA A 556 -16.68 -22.96 29.33
CA ALA A 556 -17.40 -22.59 28.12
C ALA A 556 -18.91 -22.68 28.38
N ILE A 557 -19.67 -21.73 27.83
CA ILE A 557 -21.13 -21.86 27.71
C ILE A 557 -21.44 -22.22 26.25
N PRO A 558 -21.95 -23.44 25.98
CA PRO A 558 -22.35 -23.83 24.63
C PRO A 558 -23.41 -22.87 24.07
N ILE A 559 -23.40 -22.64 22.76
CA ILE A 559 -24.32 -21.69 22.12
C ILE A 559 -25.79 -22.14 22.29
N GLU A 560 -26.01 -23.46 22.34
CA GLU A 560 -27.32 -24.06 22.56
C GLU A 560 -27.86 -23.73 23.95
N VAL A 561 -26.97 -23.55 24.94
CA VAL A 561 -27.32 -23.11 26.31
C VAL A 561 -27.48 -21.60 26.37
N MET A 562 -26.61 -20.83 25.71
CA MET A 562 -26.73 -19.35 25.64
C MET A 562 -28.04 -18.87 25.00
N GLN A 563 -28.63 -19.70 24.14
CA GLN A 563 -29.87 -19.42 23.40
C GLN A 563 -31.00 -20.42 23.74
N GLY A 564 -30.82 -21.23 24.79
CA GLY A 564 -31.79 -22.21 25.27
C GLY A 564 -32.80 -21.58 26.23
N THR A 565 -33.13 -22.30 27.29
CA THR A 565 -33.97 -21.78 28.37
C THR A 565 -33.16 -21.17 29.51
N GLY A 566 -33.77 -20.29 30.30
CA GLY A 566 -33.16 -19.75 31.51
C GLY A 566 -32.78 -20.84 32.50
N GLU A 567 -33.66 -21.84 32.68
CA GLU A 567 -33.39 -23.00 33.55
C GLU A 567 -32.09 -23.72 33.14
N GLU A 568 -31.92 -24.06 31.86
CA GLU A 568 -30.71 -24.72 31.35
C GLU A 568 -29.45 -23.85 31.53
N LEU A 569 -29.55 -22.53 31.30
CA LEU A 569 -28.43 -21.61 31.47
C LEU A 569 -27.95 -21.57 32.94
N PHE A 570 -28.88 -21.39 33.88
CA PHE A 570 -28.54 -21.28 35.29
C PHE A 570 -28.15 -22.64 35.90
N ASP A 571 -28.72 -23.75 35.43
CA ASP A 571 -28.27 -25.09 35.81
C ASP A 571 -26.83 -25.37 35.35
N HIS A 572 -26.47 -24.92 34.13
CA HIS A 572 -25.09 -25.01 33.64
C HIS A 572 -24.13 -24.16 34.48
N ILE A 573 -24.53 -22.93 34.85
CA ILE A 573 -23.75 -22.06 35.75
C ILE A 573 -23.52 -22.76 37.09
N VAL A 574 -24.57 -23.33 37.70
CA VAL A 574 -24.48 -24.03 38.99
C VAL A 574 -23.65 -25.32 38.90
N TYR A 575 -23.72 -26.05 37.78
CA TYR A 575 -22.81 -27.17 37.51
C TYR A 575 -21.34 -26.71 37.53
N CYS A 576 -21.01 -25.61 36.86
CA CYS A 576 -19.66 -25.05 36.83
C CYS A 576 -19.20 -24.62 38.23
N ILE A 577 -20.09 -24.05 39.05
CA ILE A 577 -19.81 -23.70 40.44
C ILE A 577 -19.50 -24.95 41.27
N SER A 578 -20.31 -26.02 41.13
CA SER A 578 -20.09 -27.29 41.85
C SER A 578 -18.70 -27.87 41.53
N ASP A 579 -18.36 -27.95 40.24
CA ASP A 579 -17.06 -28.44 39.78
C ASP A 579 -15.89 -27.56 40.30
N PHE A 580 -16.06 -26.24 40.35
CA PHE A 580 -15.05 -25.34 40.90
C PHE A 580 -14.87 -25.52 42.41
N LEU A 581 -15.95 -25.70 43.16
CA LEU A 581 -15.90 -25.95 44.60
C LEU A 581 -15.23 -27.29 44.93
N ASP A 582 -15.47 -28.33 44.12
CA ASP A 582 -14.75 -29.60 44.20
C ASP A 582 -13.25 -29.41 43.91
N TYR A 583 -12.92 -28.67 42.86
CA TYR A 583 -11.53 -28.34 42.50
C TYR A 583 -10.77 -27.60 43.62
N MET A 584 -11.44 -26.68 44.31
CA MET A 584 -10.87 -25.92 45.44
C MET A 584 -10.94 -26.66 46.79
N GLY A 585 -11.66 -27.78 46.88
CA GLY A 585 -11.87 -28.53 48.12
C GLY A 585 -12.74 -27.79 49.14
N MET A 586 -13.73 -27.02 48.69
CA MET A 586 -14.53 -26.10 49.53
C MET A 586 -16.04 -26.34 49.48
N LYS A 587 -16.50 -27.50 49.02
CA LYS A 587 -17.94 -27.80 48.81
C LYS A 587 -18.82 -27.69 50.06
N SER A 588 -18.24 -27.85 51.25
CA SER A 588 -18.95 -27.75 52.54
C SER A 588 -18.99 -26.34 53.14
N ALA A 589 -18.32 -25.35 52.54
CA ALA A 589 -18.28 -23.98 53.03
C ALA A 589 -19.42 -23.14 52.45
N ARG A 590 -20.21 -22.48 53.31
CA ARG A 590 -21.18 -21.47 52.88
C ARG A 590 -20.46 -20.14 52.64
N LEU A 591 -20.05 -19.89 51.40
CA LEU A 591 -19.29 -18.70 51.03
C LEU A 591 -20.21 -17.57 50.52
N PRO A 592 -19.90 -16.31 50.85
CA PRO A 592 -20.52 -15.15 50.22
C PRO A 592 -20.08 -15.04 48.75
N LEU A 593 -21.03 -14.76 47.87
CA LEU A 593 -20.87 -14.74 46.43
C LEU A 593 -21.24 -13.38 45.84
N GLY A 594 -20.36 -12.86 44.99
CA GLY A 594 -20.63 -11.74 44.09
C GLY A 594 -20.86 -12.23 42.66
N PHE A 595 -21.98 -11.86 42.06
CA PHE A 595 -22.33 -12.27 40.72
C PHE A 595 -22.09 -11.13 39.73
N THR A 596 -20.95 -11.14 39.02
CA THR A 596 -20.79 -10.25 37.88
C THR A 596 -21.64 -10.76 36.72
N PHE A 597 -22.71 -10.01 36.44
CA PHE A 597 -23.65 -10.27 35.38
C PHE A 597 -23.66 -9.06 34.45
N SER A 598 -22.94 -9.20 33.33
CA SER A 598 -22.57 -8.08 32.47
C SER A 598 -23.67 -7.73 31.46
N PHE A 599 -24.91 -7.58 31.93
CA PHE A 599 -26.07 -7.24 31.12
C PHE A 599 -26.87 -6.12 31.81
N PRO A 600 -27.70 -5.38 31.05
CA PRO A 600 -28.56 -4.36 31.63
C PRO A 600 -29.51 -4.96 32.68
N CYS A 601 -29.30 -4.62 33.96
CA CYS A 601 -30.14 -5.05 35.07
C CYS A 601 -30.76 -3.86 35.78
N HIS A 602 -32.09 -3.88 35.96
CA HIS A 602 -32.76 -2.99 36.87
C HIS A 602 -32.62 -3.53 38.29
N GLN A 603 -31.66 -2.98 39.03
CA GLN A 603 -31.44 -3.36 40.43
C GLN A 603 -32.44 -2.66 41.34
N THR A 604 -32.96 -3.40 42.31
CA THR A 604 -33.80 -2.88 43.41
C THR A 604 -33.06 -2.90 44.75
N SER A 605 -32.04 -3.74 44.87
CA SER A 605 -31.07 -3.81 45.95
C SER A 605 -29.71 -4.26 45.40
N LEU A 606 -28.70 -4.37 46.28
CA LEU A 606 -27.40 -4.90 45.89
C LEU A 606 -27.49 -6.37 45.43
N ASP A 607 -28.43 -7.15 45.97
CA ASP A 607 -28.60 -8.59 45.76
C ASP A 607 -29.86 -8.98 44.97
N ALA A 608 -30.47 -8.03 44.25
CA ALA A 608 -31.63 -8.25 43.40
C ALA A 608 -31.50 -7.46 42.11
N GLY A 609 -31.66 -8.13 40.96
CA GLY A 609 -31.43 -7.52 39.65
C GLY A 609 -32.29 -8.13 38.57
N ILE A 610 -33.26 -7.34 38.08
CA ILE A 610 -34.15 -7.77 37.01
C ILE A 610 -33.44 -7.58 35.66
N LEU A 611 -33.25 -8.63 34.88
CA LEU A 611 -32.68 -8.51 33.54
C LEU A 611 -33.61 -7.68 32.65
N VAL A 612 -33.13 -6.55 32.12
CA VAL A 612 -33.93 -5.66 31.27
C VAL A 612 -34.00 -6.21 29.85
N THR A 613 -32.85 -6.56 29.28
CA THR A 613 -32.77 -7.19 27.96
C THR A 613 -31.42 -7.85 27.74
N TRP A 614 -31.38 -8.91 26.96
CA TRP A 614 -30.16 -9.56 26.55
C TRP A 614 -29.34 -8.72 25.55
N THR A 615 -28.03 -8.85 25.65
CA THR A 615 -27.05 -8.27 24.71
C THR A 615 -25.99 -9.32 24.35
N LYS A 616 -25.03 -8.97 23.48
CA LYS A 616 -23.81 -9.76 23.24
C LYS A 616 -24.02 -11.24 22.83
N GLY A 617 -25.16 -11.55 22.21
CA GLY A 617 -25.46 -12.87 21.62
C GLY A 617 -26.21 -13.86 22.51
N PHE A 618 -26.48 -13.51 23.77
CA PHE A 618 -27.37 -14.28 24.65
C PHE A 618 -28.83 -14.10 24.24
N LYS A 619 -29.64 -15.17 24.36
CA LYS A 619 -31.09 -15.16 24.09
C LYS A 619 -31.86 -16.19 24.91
N ALA A 620 -31.34 -16.62 26.07
CA ALA A 620 -32.02 -17.61 26.89
C ALA A 620 -33.45 -17.12 27.27
N THR A 621 -34.46 -17.95 27.03
CA THR A 621 -35.86 -17.61 27.32
C THR A 621 -36.12 -17.55 28.82
N ASP A 622 -37.19 -16.87 29.23
CA ASP A 622 -37.62 -16.83 30.64
C ASP A 622 -36.58 -16.21 31.59
N CYS A 623 -35.70 -15.35 31.05
CA CYS A 623 -34.75 -14.55 31.83
C CYS A 623 -35.09 -13.05 31.82
N GLU A 624 -35.49 -12.49 30.67
CA GLU A 624 -35.81 -11.06 30.57
C GLU A 624 -37.08 -10.74 31.39
N GLY A 625 -37.00 -9.76 32.28
CA GLY A 625 -38.06 -9.43 33.23
C GLY A 625 -37.98 -10.19 34.57
N GLU A 626 -37.09 -11.18 34.69
CA GLU A 626 -36.89 -11.97 35.90
C GLU A 626 -35.66 -11.53 36.71
N ASP A 627 -35.69 -11.78 38.01
CA ASP A 627 -34.54 -11.53 38.90
C ASP A 627 -33.49 -12.64 38.73
N VAL A 628 -32.34 -12.28 38.18
CA VAL A 628 -31.28 -13.26 37.87
C VAL A 628 -30.62 -13.83 39.13
N VAL A 629 -30.73 -13.14 40.27
CA VAL A 629 -30.27 -13.68 41.55
C VAL A 629 -31.23 -14.77 42.04
N GLU A 630 -32.54 -14.60 41.84
CA GLU A 630 -33.52 -15.65 42.15
C GLU A 630 -33.36 -16.85 41.21
N LEU A 631 -33.18 -16.63 39.90
CA LEU A 631 -32.88 -17.72 38.96
C LEU A 631 -31.65 -18.54 39.38
N LEU A 632 -30.59 -17.86 39.84
CA LEU A 632 -29.39 -18.51 40.37
C LEU A 632 -29.68 -19.27 41.68
N ARG A 633 -30.44 -18.66 42.62
CA ARG A 633 -30.83 -19.28 43.89
C ARG A 633 -31.68 -20.53 43.66
N GLU A 634 -32.60 -20.50 42.69
CA GLU A 634 -33.42 -21.65 42.30
C GLU A 634 -32.58 -22.77 41.70
N ALA A 635 -31.64 -22.46 40.81
CA ALA A 635 -30.72 -23.45 40.24
C ALA A 635 -29.84 -24.11 41.32
N ILE A 636 -29.36 -23.33 42.30
CA ILE A 636 -28.60 -23.87 43.44
C ILE A 636 -29.50 -24.82 44.27
N LYS A 637 -30.75 -24.42 44.53
CA LYS A 637 -31.73 -25.27 45.23
C LYS A 637 -32.02 -26.56 44.46
N ARG A 638 -32.21 -26.52 43.13
CA ARG A 638 -32.44 -27.71 42.30
C ARG A 638 -31.28 -28.71 42.38
N LYS A 639 -30.05 -28.22 42.53
CA LYS A 639 -28.84 -29.05 42.59
C LYS A 639 -28.70 -29.82 43.92
N GLU A 640 -29.18 -29.27 45.04
CA GLU A 640 -29.12 -29.85 46.40
C GLU A 640 -27.72 -30.36 46.86
N GLU A 641 -26.63 -29.84 46.30
CA GLU A 641 -25.25 -30.30 46.60
C GLU A 641 -24.46 -29.37 47.52
N PHE A 642 -24.78 -28.06 47.56
CA PHE A 642 -24.04 -27.03 48.32
C PHE A 642 -24.93 -25.80 48.59
N GLU A 643 -24.53 -24.95 49.53
CA GLU A 643 -25.21 -23.69 49.85
C GLU A 643 -24.29 -22.49 49.62
N LEU A 644 -24.83 -21.40 49.05
CA LEU A 644 -24.12 -20.13 48.86
C LEU A 644 -24.97 -18.95 49.34
N ASP A 645 -24.31 -17.90 49.79
CA ASP A 645 -24.96 -16.61 50.09
C ASP A 645 -24.69 -15.65 48.93
N VAL A 646 -25.68 -15.44 48.05
CA VAL A 646 -25.56 -14.46 46.97
C VAL A 646 -25.82 -13.07 47.54
N VAL A 647 -24.73 -12.30 47.72
CA VAL A 647 -24.72 -11.00 48.41
C VAL A 647 -24.83 -9.83 47.46
N ALA A 648 -24.38 -9.99 46.21
CA ALA A 648 -24.36 -8.91 45.25
C ALA A 648 -24.53 -9.42 43.82
N ILE A 649 -25.26 -8.67 43.00
CA ILE A 649 -25.18 -8.68 41.54
C ILE A 649 -24.47 -7.41 41.08
N VAL A 650 -23.55 -7.56 40.13
CA VAL A 650 -22.57 -6.54 39.75
C VAL A 650 -22.47 -6.47 38.22
N ASN A 651 -22.35 -5.26 37.66
CA ASN A 651 -21.98 -5.10 36.26
C ASN A 651 -20.44 -5.10 36.11
N ASP A 652 -19.91 -5.65 35.00
CA ASP A 652 -18.46 -5.74 34.75
C ASP A 652 -17.73 -4.39 34.82
N THR A 653 -18.36 -3.31 34.34
CA THR A 653 -17.81 -1.95 34.48
C THR A 653 -17.60 -1.56 35.94
N VAL A 654 -18.57 -1.87 36.81
CA VAL A 654 -18.55 -1.56 38.25
C VAL A 654 -17.49 -2.40 38.94
N GLY A 655 -17.42 -3.70 38.64
CA GLY A 655 -16.34 -4.56 39.14
C GLY A 655 -14.96 -4.02 38.75
N THR A 656 -14.78 -3.65 37.48
CA THR A 656 -13.52 -3.08 36.97
C THR A 656 -13.13 -1.78 37.67
N MET A 657 -14.10 -0.87 37.88
CA MET A 657 -13.88 0.35 38.67
C MET A 657 -13.41 0.02 40.09
N MET A 658 -14.11 -0.91 40.76
CA MET A 658 -13.84 -1.29 42.15
C MET A 658 -12.48 -1.99 42.31
N THR A 659 -12.09 -2.82 41.33
CA THR A 659 -10.75 -3.44 41.31
C THR A 659 -9.66 -2.39 41.22
N CYS A 660 -9.82 -1.41 40.33
CA CYS A 660 -8.85 -0.33 40.21
C CYS A 660 -8.85 0.57 41.45
N ALA A 661 -10.03 0.88 42.00
CA ALA A 661 -10.19 1.71 43.20
C ALA A 661 -9.59 1.10 44.48
N TYR A 662 -9.42 -0.22 44.52
CA TYR A 662 -8.73 -0.90 45.63
C TYR A 662 -7.27 -0.48 45.76
N GLU A 663 -6.62 -0.20 44.63
CA GLU A 663 -5.21 0.20 44.56
C GLU A 663 -5.07 1.72 44.39
N GLU A 664 -6.00 2.35 43.67
CA GLU A 664 -5.97 3.78 43.38
C GLU A 664 -7.23 4.53 43.85
N PRO A 665 -7.14 5.28 44.96
CA PRO A 665 -8.30 5.98 45.54
C PRO A 665 -8.94 7.04 44.65
N THR A 666 -8.24 7.48 43.60
CA THR A 666 -8.78 8.44 42.61
C THR A 666 -9.62 7.75 41.53
N CYS A 667 -9.72 6.41 41.54
CA CYS A 667 -10.54 5.67 40.59
C CYS A 667 -12.02 5.74 40.95
N GLU A 668 -12.77 6.45 40.11
CA GLU A 668 -14.23 6.65 40.29
C GLU A 668 -15.00 6.42 38.99
N VAL A 669 -14.35 5.82 38.00
CA VAL A 669 -14.93 5.49 36.69
C VAL A 669 -14.44 4.10 36.28
N GLY A 670 -15.35 3.28 35.77
CA GLY A 670 -15.07 2.01 35.12
C GLY A 670 -15.36 2.08 33.63
N LEU A 671 -14.52 1.46 32.81
CA LEU A 671 -14.67 1.39 31.35
C LEU A 671 -14.46 -0.05 30.87
N ILE A 672 -15.38 -0.52 30.05
CA ILE A 672 -15.22 -1.74 29.26
C ILE A 672 -15.15 -1.36 27.78
N ALA A 673 -14.10 -1.81 27.11
CA ALA A 673 -13.93 -1.72 25.65
C ALA A 673 -13.40 -3.07 25.12
N GLY A 674 -14.31 -4.02 24.96
CA GLY A 674 -14.05 -5.42 24.56
C GLY A 674 -15.06 -5.88 23.52
N THR A 675 -15.74 -7.01 23.76
CA THR A 675 -16.85 -7.49 22.91
C THR A 675 -17.96 -6.44 22.84
N GLY A 676 -18.40 -5.93 23.99
CA GLY A 676 -19.24 -4.75 24.12
C GLY A 676 -18.44 -3.52 24.56
N SER A 677 -19.12 -2.40 24.74
CA SER A 677 -18.57 -1.22 25.40
C SER A 677 -19.58 -0.62 26.36
N ASN A 678 -19.14 -0.41 27.59
CA ASN A 678 -19.94 0.24 28.63
C ASN A 678 -19.06 1.06 29.58
N ALA A 679 -19.66 1.95 30.37
CA ALA A 679 -18.98 2.66 31.44
C ALA A 679 -19.88 2.83 32.68
N CYS A 680 -19.23 3.03 33.81
CA CYS A 680 -19.87 3.41 35.07
C CYS A 680 -19.06 4.49 35.77
N TYR A 681 -19.68 5.21 36.71
CA TYR A 681 -18.97 6.17 37.55
C TYR A 681 -19.70 6.46 38.86
N MET A 682 -18.99 7.04 39.83
CA MET A 682 -19.57 7.51 41.09
C MET A 682 -20.34 8.83 40.89
N GLU A 683 -21.66 8.76 41.00
CA GLU A 683 -22.58 9.91 40.92
C GLU A 683 -23.00 10.38 42.32
N GLU A 684 -23.32 11.67 42.44
CA GLU A 684 -23.87 12.26 43.67
C GLU A 684 -25.32 11.82 43.86
N MET A 685 -25.70 11.33 45.04
CA MET A 685 -27.05 10.82 45.30
C MET A 685 -28.15 11.85 44.97
N ARG A 686 -27.90 13.13 45.24
CA ARG A 686 -28.80 14.25 44.90
C ARG A 686 -29.17 14.35 43.42
N ASN A 687 -28.38 13.76 42.53
CA ASN A 687 -28.62 13.76 41.08
C ASN A 687 -29.37 12.50 40.63
N ILE A 688 -29.46 11.45 41.45
CA ILE A 688 -30.09 10.17 41.10
C ILE A 688 -31.55 10.20 41.56
N GLU A 689 -32.41 10.91 40.83
CA GLU A 689 -33.81 11.14 41.24
C GLU A 689 -34.68 9.87 41.30
N ILE A 690 -34.20 8.77 40.70
CA ILE A 690 -34.87 7.47 40.68
C ILE A 690 -34.63 6.62 41.93
N VAL A 691 -33.71 7.04 42.82
CA VAL A 691 -33.46 6.39 44.12
C VAL A 691 -33.77 7.39 45.24
N GLU A 692 -34.42 6.94 46.31
CA GLU A 692 -34.68 7.81 47.46
C GLU A 692 -33.39 8.10 48.26
N GLY A 693 -33.24 9.36 48.66
CA GLY A 693 -32.13 9.85 49.48
C GLY A 693 -31.17 10.77 48.70
N ASN A 694 -30.66 11.80 49.38
CA ASN A 694 -29.79 12.82 48.75
C ASN A 694 -28.35 12.80 49.30
N GLU A 695 -28.05 11.96 50.27
CA GLU A 695 -26.78 11.93 50.98
C GLU A 695 -25.83 10.87 50.42
N GLY A 696 -24.56 11.24 50.25
CA GLY A 696 -23.52 10.34 49.76
C GLY A 696 -23.51 10.20 48.23
N ARG A 697 -22.95 9.08 47.76
CA ARG A 697 -22.74 8.79 46.34
C ARG A 697 -23.20 7.38 46.02
N MET A 698 -23.40 7.10 44.74
CA MET A 698 -23.66 5.76 44.25
C MET A 698 -23.00 5.58 42.89
N CYS A 699 -22.42 4.40 42.66
CA CYS A 699 -21.97 4.03 41.32
C CYS A 699 -23.19 3.84 40.41
N VAL A 700 -23.13 4.43 39.22
CA VAL A 700 -24.17 4.33 38.20
C VAL A 700 -23.61 3.58 37.01
N ASN A 701 -24.29 2.49 36.63
CA ASN A 701 -24.04 1.79 35.38
C ASN A 701 -24.75 2.54 34.25
N MET A 702 -24.00 3.11 33.31
CA MET A 702 -24.58 3.99 32.29
C MET A 702 -25.46 3.22 31.30
N GLU A 703 -25.08 1.98 30.97
CA GLU A 703 -25.55 1.27 29.78
C GLU A 703 -25.43 2.16 28.53
N TRP A 704 -24.25 2.77 28.35
CA TRP A 704 -24.04 3.82 27.35
C TRP A 704 -24.10 3.31 25.90
N GLY A 705 -24.16 1.98 25.71
CA GLY A 705 -24.15 1.35 24.40
C GLY A 705 -25.38 1.74 23.58
N ALA A 706 -26.50 1.99 24.27
CA ALA A 706 -27.77 2.46 23.71
C ALA A 706 -27.80 3.96 23.37
N PHE A 707 -26.69 4.68 23.58
CA PHE A 707 -26.59 6.06 23.09
C PHE A 707 -26.78 6.09 21.57
N GLY A 708 -27.59 7.02 21.07
CA GLY A 708 -27.94 7.10 19.65
C GLY A 708 -29.14 6.24 19.21
N ASP A 709 -29.69 5.35 20.05
CA ASP A 709 -30.89 4.56 19.72
C ASP A 709 -32.13 5.42 19.45
N ASN A 710 -32.16 6.65 19.99
CA ASN A 710 -33.18 7.66 19.72
C ASN A 710 -32.90 8.52 18.47
N GLY A 711 -31.85 8.19 17.70
CA GLY A 711 -31.44 8.89 16.48
C GLY A 711 -30.49 10.07 16.70
N CYS A 712 -30.08 10.39 17.93
CA CYS A 712 -29.20 11.54 18.19
C CYS A 712 -27.76 11.40 17.65
N LEU A 713 -27.40 10.26 17.04
CA LEU A 713 -26.11 10.03 16.37
C LEU A 713 -26.27 9.75 14.87
N ASP A 714 -27.47 9.85 14.31
CA ASP A 714 -27.73 9.49 12.91
C ASP A 714 -26.98 10.38 11.90
N ASP A 715 -26.54 11.58 12.31
CA ASP A 715 -25.71 12.48 11.50
C ASP A 715 -24.24 12.05 11.34
N ILE A 716 -23.75 11.14 12.19
CA ILE A 716 -22.39 10.60 12.11
C ILE A 716 -22.34 9.09 11.79
N ARG A 717 -23.51 8.44 11.71
CA ARG A 717 -23.63 7.05 11.28
C ARG A 717 -23.55 6.98 9.77
N THR A 718 -22.67 6.11 9.27
CA THR A 718 -22.52 5.83 7.85
C THR A 718 -23.52 4.78 7.38
N ASN A 719 -23.64 4.60 6.06
CA ASN A 719 -24.41 3.50 5.49
C ASN A 719 -23.89 2.12 5.93
N TYR A 720 -22.58 2.02 6.24
CA TYR A 720 -21.99 0.78 6.73
C TYR A 720 -22.42 0.48 8.17
N ASP A 721 -22.52 1.50 9.02
CA ASP A 721 -23.05 1.36 10.40
C ASP A 721 -24.52 0.95 10.39
N GLN A 722 -25.31 1.51 9.47
CA GLN A 722 -26.72 1.12 9.26
C GLN A 722 -26.82 -0.34 8.82
N ALA A 723 -26.01 -0.75 7.84
CA ALA A 723 -25.99 -2.14 7.38
C ALA A 723 -25.58 -3.13 8.49
N VAL A 724 -24.64 -2.76 9.38
CA VAL A 724 -24.30 -3.59 10.55
C VAL A 724 -25.46 -3.66 11.54
N ASP A 725 -26.17 -2.55 11.77
CA ASP A 725 -27.33 -2.48 12.66
C ASP A 725 -28.50 -3.35 12.18
N GLU A 726 -28.94 -3.17 10.93
CA GLU A 726 -30.03 -3.91 10.27
C GLU A 726 -29.79 -5.43 10.26
N ASN A 727 -28.52 -5.83 10.18
CA ASN A 727 -28.13 -7.24 10.12
C ASN A 727 -27.76 -7.83 11.48
N SER A 728 -27.80 -7.04 12.55
CA SER A 728 -27.46 -7.50 13.89
C SER A 728 -28.62 -8.28 14.55
N LEU A 729 -28.35 -8.93 15.68
CA LEU A 729 -29.38 -9.62 16.47
C LEU A 729 -30.36 -8.68 17.17
N ASN A 730 -30.00 -7.39 17.28
CA ASN A 730 -30.67 -6.35 18.04
C ASN A 730 -30.75 -5.06 17.21
N GLU A 731 -31.42 -5.14 16.05
CA GLU A 731 -31.63 -4.01 15.14
C GLU A 731 -32.22 -2.80 15.87
N GLY A 732 -31.68 -1.62 15.57
CA GLY A 732 -32.11 -0.35 16.14
C GLY A 732 -31.67 -0.11 17.59
N LYS A 733 -30.93 -1.07 18.18
CA LYS A 733 -30.41 -0.99 19.55
C LYS A 733 -28.89 -0.94 19.57
N GLN A 734 -28.34 -0.46 20.68
CA GLN A 734 -26.89 -0.44 20.93
C GLN A 734 -26.10 0.28 19.84
N ARG A 735 -26.66 1.36 19.25
CA ARG A 735 -26.07 2.01 18.07
C ARG A 735 -24.69 2.61 18.35
N TYR A 736 -24.45 3.15 19.54
CA TYR A 736 -23.14 3.66 19.92
C TYR A 736 -22.12 2.53 20.15
N GLU A 737 -22.52 1.46 20.84
CA GLU A 737 -21.66 0.28 21.03
C GLU A 737 -21.25 -0.34 19.69
N LYS A 738 -22.17 -0.42 18.73
CA LYS A 738 -21.92 -0.91 17.36
C LYS A 738 -20.85 -0.12 16.61
N MET A 739 -20.62 1.14 16.96
CA MET A 739 -19.58 1.96 16.35
C MET A 739 -18.22 1.87 17.05
N CYS A 740 -18.13 1.27 18.25
CA CYS A 740 -16.91 1.32 19.05
C CYS A 740 -16.43 0.00 19.68
N SER A 741 -17.23 -1.07 19.70
CA SER A 741 -16.86 -2.33 20.34
C SER A 741 -16.32 -3.39 19.38
N GLY A 742 -15.49 -4.29 19.91
CA GLY A 742 -14.77 -5.31 19.15
C GLY A 742 -15.65 -6.34 18.45
N MET A 743 -16.92 -6.51 18.87
CA MET A 743 -17.89 -7.36 18.18
C MET A 743 -18.33 -6.80 16.82
N TYR A 744 -18.30 -5.48 16.65
CA TYR A 744 -18.92 -4.81 15.50
C TYR A 744 -17.91 -4.12 14.57
N LEU A 745 -16.72 -3.72 15.06
CA LEU A 745 -15.71 -3.07 14.21
C LEU A 745 -15.33 -3.94 13.01
N GLY A 746 -15.18 -5.25 13.22
CA GLY A 746 -14.88 -6.21 12.15
C GLY A 746 -15.98 -6.30 11.09
N GLU A 747 -17.24 -6.16 11.49
CA GLU A 747 -18.37 -6.17 10.56
C GLU A 747 -18.46 -4.87 9.76
N ILE A 748 -18.16 -3.71 10.35
CA ILE A 748 -18.06 -2.45 9.63
C ILE A 748 -16.97 -2.55 8.55
N VAL A 749 -15.78 -3.04 8.93
CA VAL A 749 -14.68 -3.31 7.98
C VAL A 749 -15.16 -4.25 6.87
N ARG A 750 -15.77 -5.38 7.22
CA ARG A 750 -16.26 -6.37 6.24
C ARG A 750 -17.25 -5.76 5.24
N GLN A 751 -18.18 -4.91 5.70
CA GLN A 751 -19.14 -4.22 4.82
C GLN A 751 -18.46 -3.24 3.86
N ILE A 752 -17.46 -2.48 4.34
CA ILE A 752 -16.65 -1.61 3.47
C ILE A 752 -15.89 -2.44 2.44
N LEU A 753 -15.23 -3.52 2.85
CA LEU A 753 -14.48 -4.38 1.93
C LEU A 753 -15.39 -5.02 0.88
N ILE A 754 -16.62 -5.42 1.22
CA ILE A 754 -17.63 -5.89 0.25
C ILE A 754 -17.95 -4.80 -0.79
N ASP A 755 -18.19 -3.57 -0.36
CA ASP A 755 -18.48 -2.46 -1.26
C ASP A 755 -17.30 -2.15 -2.20
N LEU A 756 -16.09 -2.04 -1.64
CA LEU A 756 -14.87 -1.82 -2.44
C LEU A 756 -14.61 -2.98 -3.42
N THR A 757 -14.91 -4.22 -3.03
CA THR A 757 -14.85 -5.39 -3.92
C THR A 757 -15.90 -5.30 -5.03
N LYS A 758 -17.16 -4.94 -4.73
CA LYS A 758 -18.22 -4.73 -5.75
C LYS A 758 -17.83 -3.69 -6.78
N ARG A 759 -17.12 -2.64 -6.35
CA ARG A 759 -16.62 -1.56 -7.21
C ARG A 759 -15.35 -1.93 -7.99
N GLY A 760 -14.81 -3.13 -7.77
CA GLY A 760 -13.64 -3.67 -8.47
C GLY A 760 -12.30 -3.18 -7.91
N PHE A 761 -12.28 -2.62 -6.71
CA PHE A 761 -11.08 -2.02 -6.11
C PHE A 761 -10.26 -3.00 -5.27
N LEU A 762 -10.89 -4.08 -4.81
CA LEU A 762 -10.27 -5.12 -4.00
C LEU A 762 -10.53 -6.50 -4.58
N PHE A 763 -9.63 -7.43 -4.30
CA PHE A 763 -9.79 -8.87 -4.53
C PHE A 763 -10.23 -9.21 -5.95
N ARG A 764 -9.72 -8.46 -6.94
CA ARG A 764 -10.06 -8.59 -8.37
C ARG A 764 -11.57 -8.50 -8.65
N GLY A 765 -12.32 -7.81 -7.80
CA GLY A 765 -13.77 -7.68 -7.89
C GLY A 765 -14.57 -8.92 -7.47
N GLN A 766 -13.94 -9.91 -6.86
CA GLN A 766 -14.58 -11.19 -6.51
C GLN A 766 -14.93 -11.24 -5.02
N ILE A 767 -16.23 -11.23 -4.71
CA ILE A 767 -16.72 -11.42 -3.35
C ILE A 767 -16.67 -12.91 -3.01
N SER A 768 -15.66 -13.33 -2.26
CA SER A 768 -15.53 -14.72 -1.78
C SER A 768 -16.59 -15.08 -0.76
N GLU A 769 -16.86 -16.38 -0.57
CA GLU A 769 -17.75 -16.86 0.51
C GLU A 769 -17.22 -16.46 1.88
N THR A 770 -15.90 -16.51 2.07
CA THR A 770 -15.21 -16.00 3.26
C THR A 770 -15.55 -14.54 3.56
N LEU A 771 -15.54 -13.66 2.56
CA LEU A 771 -15.85 -12.24 2.76
C LEU A 771 -17.33 -12.02 3.12
N LYS A 772 -18.21 -12.95 2.73
CA LYS A 772 -19.63 -12.95 3.14
C LYS A 772 -19.83 -13.49 4.55
N THR A 773 -18.90 -14.26 5.10
CA THR A 773 -18.96 -14.82 6.44
C THR A 773 -18.87 -13.71 7.49
N ARG A 774 -19.94 -13.54 8.28
CA ARG A 774 -19.98 -12.58 9.38
C ARG A 774 -19.02 -12.98 10.50
N GLY A 775 -18.40 -11.98 11.13
CA GLY A 775 -17.48 -12.18 12.25
C GLY A 775 -16.07 -12.63 11.84
N ILE A 776 -15.76 -12.69 10.54
CA ILE A 776 -14.44 -13.15 10.06
C ILE A 776 -13.28 -12.23 10.49
N PHE A 777 -13.55 -10.94 10.72
CA PHE A 777 -12.58 -9.96 11.22
C PHE A 777 -12.72 -9.77 12.73
N GLU A 778 -12.33 -10.79 13.50
CA GLU A 778 -12.28 -10.68 14.96
C GLU A 778 -11.32 -9.56 15.42
N THR A 779 -11.52 -9.06 16.65
CA THR A 779 -10.67 -8.03 17.27
C THR A 779 -9.18 -8.38 17.21
N LYS A 780 -8.84 -9.67 17.34
CA LYS A 780 -7.47 -10.16 17.22
C LYS A 780 -6.87 -9.86 15.84
N PHE A 781 -7.60 -10.14 14.77
CA PHE A 781 -7.12 -9.93 13.40
C PHE A 781 -7.03 -8.45 13.05
N LEU A 782 -8.01 -7.64 13.47
CA LEU A 782 -7.94 -6.17 13.35
C LEU A 782 -6.67 -5.62 14.02
N SER A 783 -6.42 -6.05 15.26
CA SER A 783 -5.24 -5.63 16.03
C SER A 783 -3.93 -6.08 15.38
N GLN A 784 -3.89 -7.27 14.77
CA GLN A 784 -2.72 -7.75 14.05
C GLN A 784 -2.48 -6.95 12.77
N ILE A 785 -3.50 -6.77 11.93
CA ILE A 785 -3.41 -6.04 10.65
C ILE A 785 -2.87 -4.61 10.85
N GLU A 786 -3.28 -3.94 11.92
CA GLU A 786 -2.88 -2.57 12.23
C GLU A 786 -1.54 -2.44 12.97
N SER A 787 -0.88 -3.54 13.32
CA SER A 787 0.38 -3.51 14.05
C SER A 787 1.49 -2.79 13.27
N ASP A 788 2.17 -1.85 13.93
CA ASP A 788 3.31 -1.11 13.37
C ASP A 788 4.54 -1.99 13.13
N ARG A 789 4.59 -3.16 13.79
CA ARG A 789 5.72 -4.10 13.70
C ARG A 789 5.58 -5.11 12.57
N LEU A 790 4.44 -5.13 11.87
CA LEU A 790 4.23 -6.07 10.77
C LEU A 790 4.61 -5.47 9.43
N ALA A 791 5.43 -6.21 8.69
CA ALA A 791 5.70 -5.93 7.27
C ALA A 791 4.45 -6.23 6.42
N LEU A 792 4.37 -5.64 5.22
CA LEU A 792 3.22 -5.79 4.34
C LEU A 792 2.91 -7.25 3.99
N LEU A 793 3.95 -8.06 3.80
CA LEU A 793 3.82 -9.51 3.54
C LEU A 793 3.16 -10.27 4.69
N GLN A 794 3.32 -9.83 5.93
CA GLN A 794 2.67 -10.47 7.08
C GLN A 794 1.18 -10.10 7.15
N VAL A 795 0.82 -8.86 6.80
CA VAL A 795 -0.59 -8.46 6.66
C VAL A 795 -1.27 -9.31 5.59
N ARG A 796 -0.63 -9.46 4.43
CA ARG A 796 -1.11 -10.33 3.35
C ARG A 796 -1.28 -11.78 3.81
N ALA A 797 -0.31 -12.33 4.55
CA ALA A 797 -0.39 -13.68 5.07
C ALA A 797 -1.58 -13.88 6.02
N ILE A 798 -1.89 -12.89 6.87
CA ILE A 798 -3.07 -12.94 7.76
C ILE A 798 -4.36 -12.98 6.91
N LEU A 799 -4.48 -12.11 5.90
CA LEU A 799 -5.66 -12.09 5.02
C LEU A 799 -5.83 -13.40 4.25
N GLN A 800 -4.73 -13.99 3.78
CA GLN A 800 -4.74 -15.30 3.12
C GLN A 800 -5.10 -16.44 4.08
N GLN A 801 -4.63 -16.39 5.34
CA GLN A 801 -5.03 -17.35 6.37
C GLN A 801 -6.52 -17.28 6.71
N LEU A 802 -7.11 -16.09 6.63
CA LEU A 802 -8.57 -15.93 6.73
C LEU A 802 -9.31 -16.51 5.53
N GLY A 803 -8.63 -16.77 4.41
CA GLY A 803 -9.22 -17.31 3.18
C GLY A 803 -9.57 -16.22 2.15
N LEU A 804 -8.91 -15.06 2.19
CA LEU A 804 -9.04 -14.00 1.20
C LEU A 804 -7.86 -14.05 0.23
N ASP A 805 -8.13 -14.08 -1.08
CA ASP A 805 -7.09 -14.00 -2.12
C ASP A 805 -6.55 -12.56 -2.24
N SER A 806 -5.75 -12.18 -1.25
CA SER A 806 -5.21 -10.83 -1.11
C SER A 806 -3.84 -10.69 -1.80
N THR A 807 -3.69 -9.57 -2.50
CA THR A 807 -2.41 -9.01 -2.95
C THR A 807 -1.82 -8.08 -1.89
N CYS A 808 -0.60 -7.60 -2.09
CA CYS A 808 0.03 -6.52 -1.32
C CYS A 808 -0.79 -5.23 -1.43
N ASP A 809 -1.25 -4.87 -2.63
CA ASP A 809 -2.09 -3.67 -2.83
C ASP A 809 -3.44 -3.79 -2.10
N ASP A 810 -4.07 -4.97 -2.15
CA ASP A 810 -5.27 -5.25 -1.35
C ASP A 810 -4.99 -5.11 0.15
N SER A 811 -3.84 -5.60 0.61
CA SER A 811 -3.44 -5.56 2.02
C SER A 811 -3.25 -4.13 2.53
N ILE A 812 -2.71 -3.22 1.69
CA ILE A 812 -2.59 -1.80 2.02
C ILE A 812 -3.97 -1.19 2.23
N ILE A 813 -4.90 -1.41 1.30
CA ILE A 813 -6.26 -0.87 1.37
C ILE A 813 -7.00 -1.44 2.59
N VAL A 814 -6.92 -2.75 2.83
CA VAL A 814 -7.56 -3.39 3.99
C VAL A 814 -7.02 -2.80 5.30
N LYS A 815 -5.70 -2.63 5.42
CA LYS A 815 -5.07 -1.99 6.58
C LYS A 815 -5.57 -0.56 6.79
N GLU A 816 -5.71 0.22 5.73
CA GLU A 816 -6.24 1.59 5.80
C GLU A 816 -7.72 1.64 6.23
N VAL A 817 -8.54 0.72 5.73
CA VAL A 817 -9.94 0.57 6.13
C VAL A 817 -10.04 0.24 7.63
N CYS A 818 -9.27 -0.74 8.11
CA CYS A 818 -9.21 -1.09 9.53
C CYS A 818 -8.85 0.12 10.39
N GLY A 819 -7.74 0.80 10.07
CA GLY A 819 -7.26 1.96 10.81
C GLY A 819 -8.26 3.11 10.83
N THR A 820 -8.99 3.33 9.74
CA THR A 820 -10.05 4.36 9.68
C THR A 820 -11.20 4.04 10.65
N VAL A 821 -11.65 2.78 10.67
CA VAL A 821 -12.76 2.33 11.53
C VAL A 821 -12.34 2.34 13.01
N SER A 822 -11.18 1.79 13.34
CA SER A 822 -10.68 1.70 14.71
C SER A 822 -10.32 3.06 15.31
N HIS A 823 -9.81 3.99 14.48
CA HIS A 823 -9.54 5.37 14.89
C HIS A 823 -10.83 6.10 15.27
N ARG A 824 -11.87 6.03 14.42
CA ARG A 824 -13.19 6.61 14.72
C ARG A 824 -13.77 6.02 16.00
N ALA A 825 -13.69 4.69 16.16
CA ALA A 825 -14.17 3.98 17.36
C ALA A 825 -13.54 4.52 18.65
N ALA A 826 -12.22 4.70 18.66
CA ALA A 826 -11.49 5.26 19.79
C ALA A 826 -11.90 6.71 20.09
N GLN A 827 -12.09 7.55 19.06
CA GLN A 827 -12.52 8.94 19.23
C GLN A 827 -13.94 9.06 19.76
N ILE A 828 -14.88 8.27 19.23
CA ILE A 828 -16.27 8.24 19.71
C ILE A 828 -16.31 7.81 21.17
N CYS A 829 -15.61 6.74 21.53
CA CYS A 829 -15.47 6.27 22.91
C CYS A 829 -14.86 7.36 23.81
N GLY A 830 -13.83 8.06 23.32
CA GLY A 830 -13.18 9.17 24.03
C GLY A 830 -14.09 10.37 24.26
N ALA A 831 -14.96 10.70 23.31
CA ALA A 831 -15.96 11.76 23.46
C ALA A 831 -17.01 11.39 24.55
N GLY A 832 -17.43 10.13 24.61
CA GLY A 832 -18.29 9.63 25.68
C GLY A 832 -17.64 9.75 27.06
N MET A 833 -16.39 9.29 27.19
CA MET A 833 -15.62 9.38 28.43
C MET A 833 -15.36 10.83 28.85
N ALA A 834 -15.06 11.72 27.90
CA ALA A 834 -14.89 13.14 28.17
C ALA A 834 -16.15 13.77 28.77
N ALA A 835 -17.35 13.31 28.42
CA ALA A 835 -18.60 13.77 29.02
C ALA A 835 -18.74 13.32 30.48
N VAL A 836 -18.32 12.09 30.79
CA VAL A 836 -18.37 11.52 32.15
C VAL A 836 -17.44 12.28 33.09
N VAL A 837 -16.16 12.43 32.74
CA VAL A 837 -15.20 13.08 33.63
C VAL A 837 -15.50 14.57 33.84
N ASP A 838 -15.97 15.29 32.80
CA ASP A 838 -16.40 16.68 32.98
C ASP A 838 -17.68 16.79 33.80
N LYS A 839 -18.62 15.84 33.69
CA LYS A 839 -19.79 15.80 34.58
C LYS A 839 -19.37 15.66 36.03
N ILE A 840 -18.45 14.75 36.34
CA ILE A 840 -17.95 14.56 37.71
C ILE A 840 -17.30 15.85 38.23
N ARG A 841 -16.47 16.50 37.40
CA ARG A 841 -15.84 17.78 37.73
C ARG A 841 -16.88 18.87 38.02
N GLU A 842 -17.88 19.00 37.15
CA GLU A 842 -18.96 20.00 37.27
C GLU A 842 -19.86 19.74 38.47
N ASN A 843 -20.27 18.49 38.70
CA ASN A 843 -21.07 18.08 39.85
C ASN A 843 -20.45 18.50 41.18
N ARG A 844 -19.12 18.48 41.25
CA ARG A 844 -18.32 18.83 42.43
C ARG A 844 -17.92 20.30 42.48
N GLY A 845 -18.30 21.10 41.47
CA GLY A 845 -17.95 22.52 41.38
C GLY A 845 -16.44 22.77 41.27
N LEU A 846 -15.70 21.84 40.66
CA LEU A 846 -14.25 21.91 40.56
C LEU A 846 -13.81 22.62 39.26
N ASP A 847 -12.78 23.45 39.36
CA ASP A 847 -12.13 24.03 38.20
C ASP A 847 -11.27 23.01 37.43
N HIS A 848 -10.66 22.08 38.17
CA HIS A 848 -9.82 20.99 37.66
C HIS A 848 -10.12 19.68 38.41
N LEU A 849 -10.06 18.55 37.73
CA LEU A 849 -10.29 17.22 38.30
C LEU A 849 -9.14 16.26 37.97
N ASP A 850 -8.50 15.71 39.00
CA ASP A 850 -7.63 14.54 38.88
C ASP A 850 -8.47 13.28 39.13
N ILE A 851 -8.51 12.36 38.16
CA ILE A 851 -9.35 11.17 38.26
C ILE A 851 -8.72 9.98 37.54
N THR A 852 -8.94 8.79 38.07
CA THR A 852 -8.52 7.54 37.44
C THR A 852 -9.73 6.79 36.87
N VAL A 853 -9.52 6.14 35.74
CA VAL A 853 -10.47 5.24 35.09
C VAL A 853 -9.87 3.83 35.09
N GLY A 854 -10.55 2.88 35.73
CA GLY A 854 -10.25 1.46 35.59
C GLY A 854 -10.76 0.93 34.25
N VAL A 855 -9.89 0.35 33.44
CA VAL A 855 -10.24 -0.11 32.08
C VAL A 855 -10.02 -1.61 31.93
N ASP A 856 -10.97 -2.30 31.31
CA ASP A 856 -10.82 -3.68 30.82
C ASP A 856 -11.41 -3.81 29.40
N GLY A 857 -11.12 -4.93 28.74
CA GLY A 857 -11.64 -5.29 27.42
C GLY A 857 -10.53 -5.62 26.42
N THR A 858 -10.79 -6.65 25.61
CA THR A 858 -9.83 -7.18 24.63
C THR A 858 -9.44 -6.17 23.56
N LEU A 859 -10.36 -5.30 23.12
CA LEU A 859 -10.06 -4.26 22.13
C LEU A 859 -9.10 -3.22 22.72
N TYR A 860 -9.35 -2.74 23.93
CA TYR A 860 -8.45 -1.78 24.59
C TYR A 860 -7.06 -2.38 24.86
N LYS A 861 -7.01 -3.66 25.27
CA LYS A 861 -5.78 -4.39 25.62
C LYS A 861 -4.92 -4.72 24.40
N LEU A 862 -5.54 -5.22 23.33
CA LEU A 862 -4.81 -5.82 22.20
C LEU A 862 -4.58 -4.85 21.05
N HIS A 863 -5.45 -3.86 20.86
CA HIS A 863 -5.38 -3.00 19.70
C HIS A 863 -4.21 -2.01 19.80
N PRO A 864 -3.34 -1.92 18.78
CA PRO A 864 -2.10 -1.15 18.87
C PRO A 864 -2.34 0.36 19.09
N HIS A 865 -3.45 0.89 18.56
CA HIS A 865 -3.70 2.34 18.52
C HIS A 865 -4.89 2.82 19.36
N PHE A 866 -5.80 1.92 19.77
CA PHE A 866 -7.12 2.31 20.28
C PHE A 866 -6.99 3.11 21.58
N SER A 867 -6.27 2.55 22.56
CA SER A 867 -6.07 3.18 23.88
C SER A 867 -5.40 4.55 23.75
N LYS A 868 -4.37 4.67 22.91
CA LYS A 868 -3.65 5.93 22.68
C LYS A 868 -4.55 7.02 22.09
N ILE A 869 -5.31 6.71 21.03
CA ILE A 869 -6.22 7.66 20.37
C ILE A 869 -7.36 8.05 21.32
N PHE A 870 -7.91 7.07 22.04
CA PHE A 870 -8.94 7.28 23.05
C PHE A 870 -8.48 8.25 24.14
N GLN A 871 -7.32 7.99 24.76
CA GLN A 871 -6.74 8.85 25.81
C GLN A 871 -6.47 10.27 25.30
N GLN A 872 -5.90 10.39 24.10
CA GLN A 872 -5.67 11.68 23.47
C GLN A 872 -6.97 12.44 23.23
N THR A 873 -8.02 11.76 22.78
CA THR A 873 -9.34 12.35 22.55
C THR A 873 -9.95 12.86 23.86
N VAL A 874 -9.89 12.07 24.94
CA VAL A 874 -10.38 12.51 26.27
C VAL A 874 -9.66 13.78 26.71
N LYS A 875 -8.32 13.81 26.61
CA LYS A 875 -7.50 14.97 26.97
C LYS A 875 -7.86 16.22 26.17
N GLU A 876 -8.11 16.09 24.87
CA GLU A 876 -8.46 17.22 24.01
C GLU A 876 -9.87 17.77 24.24
N LEU A 877 -10.81 16.91 24.62
CA LEU A 877 -12.21 17.26 24.78
C LEU A 877 -12.58 17.62 26.22
N ALA A 878 -11.85 17.13 27.23
CA ALA A 878 -11.99 17.47 28.64
C ALA A 878 -10.65 18.01 29.20
N PRO A 879 -10.16 19.17 28.72
CA PRO A 879 -8.83 19.70 29.09
C PRO A 879 -8.70 20.17 30.55
N LYS A 880 -9.80 20.16 31.30
CA LYS A 880 -9.85 20.48 32.75
C LYS A 880 -9.87 19.23 33.63
N CYS A 881 -9.67 18.06 33.02
CA CYS A 881 -9.63 16.78 33.73
C CYS A 881 -8.31 16.08 33.38
N ASP A 882 -7.46 15.88 34.38
CA ASP A 882 -6.28 15.03 34.26
C ASP A 882 -6.71 13.58 34.54
N VAL A 883 -6.98 12.85 33.46
CA VAL A 883 -7.53 11.49 33.51
C VAL A 883 -6.41 10.47 33.35
N ASN A 884 -6.20 9.65 34.38
CA ASN A 884 -5.32 8.49 34.33
C ASN A 884 -6.12 7.25 33.95
N PHE A 885 -5.57 6.39 33.09
CA PHE A 885 -6.23 5.14 32.67
C PHE A 885 -5.40 3.96 33.11
N LEU A 886 -5.96 3.14 34.00
CA LEU A 886 -5.28 1.97 34.54
C LEU A 886 -5.96 0.71 34.05
N LEU A 887 -5.15 -0.18 33.47
CA LEU A 887 -5.63 -1.46 33.02
C LEU A 887 -5.89 -2.36 34.23
N SER A 888 -7.11 -2.86 34.35
CA SER A 888 -7.45 -3.84 35.36
C SER A 888 -7.17 -5.25 34.83
N GLU A 889 -6.21 -5.95 35.43
CA GLU A 889 -6.06 -7.39 35.26
C GLU A 889 -7.11 -8.09 36.14
N ASP A 890 -7.95 -8.92 35.53
CA ASP A 890 -9.10 -9.59 36.18
C ASP A 890 -10.09 -8.64 36.89
N GLY A 891 -10.41 -7.53 36.22
CA GLY A 891 -11.17 -6.41 36.79
C GLY A 891 -12.57 -6.76 37.31
N SER A 892 -13.33 -7.59 36.61
CA SER A 892 -14.67 -7.97 37.05
C SER A 892 -14.66 -8.88 38.29
N GLY A 893 -13.79 -9.89 38.32
CA GLY A 893 -13.76 -10.91 39.37
C GLY A 893 -13.29 -10.38 40.74
N LYS A 894 -12.15 -9.67 40.77
CA LYS A 894 -11.65 -9.03 42.01
C LYS A 894 -12.63 -7.98 42.53
N GLY A 895 -13.24 -7.23 41.61
CA GLY A 895 -14.17 -6.16 41.91
C GLY A 895 -15.47 -6.66 42.51
N ALA A 896 -16.02 -7.74 41.95
CA ALA A 896 -17.20 -8.40 42.50
C ALA A 896 -16.96 -8.87 43.93
N ALA A 897 -15.81 -9.50 44.22
CA ALA A 897 -15.47 -9.92 45.58
C ALA A 897 -15.32 -8.72 46.55
N LEU A 898 -14.76 -7.60 46.10
CA LEU A 898 -14.69 -6.37 46.90
C LEU A 898 -16.08 -5.79 47.20
N ILE A 899 -16.98 -5.79 46.21
CA ILE A 899 -18.37 -5.35 46.40
C ILE A 899 -19.10 -6.29 47.36
N THR A 900 -18.90 -7.60 47.24
CA THR A 900 -19.43 -8.60 48.17
C THR A 900 -18.95 -8.34 49.60
N ALA A 901 -17.66 -8.04 49.79
CA ALA A 901 -17.10 -7.71 51.10
C ALA A 901 -17.76 -6.46 51.71
N VAL A 902 -17.98 -5.41 50.90
CA VAL A 902 -18.70 -4.21 51.32
C VAL A 902 -20.15 -4.53 51.65
N GLY A 903 -20.83 -5.37 50.84
CA GLY A 903 -22.20 -5.80 51.07
C GLY A 903 -22.38 -6.57 52.37
N CYS A 904 -21.49 -7.52 52.68
CA CYS A 904 -21.49 -8.24 53.96
C CYS A 904 -21.34 -7.27 55.14
N ARG A 905 -20.40 -6.33 55.05
CA ARG A 905 -20.16 -5.32 56.10
C ARG A 905 -21.37 -4.41 56.32
N LEU A 906 -22.06 -3.99 55.26
CA LEU A 906 -23.26 -3.16 55.37
C LEU A 906 -24.39 -3.91 56.07
N ARG A 907 -24.61 -5.19 55.74
CA ARG A 907 -25.58 -6.05 56.44
C ARG A 907 -25.26 -6.16 57.94
N GLU A 908 -23.98 -6.28 58.31
CA GLU A 908 -23.56 -6.31 59.73
C GLU A 908 -23.80 -5.00 60.47
N LEU A 909 -23.56 -3.85 59.82
CA LEU A 909 -23.80 -2.53 60.40
C LEU A 909 -25.29 -2.25 60.60
N GLU A 910 -26.14 -2.65 59.65
CA GLU A 910 -27.60 -2.55 59.77
C GLU A 910 -28.14 -3.47 60.87
N ALA A 911 -27.59 -4.69 60.99
CA ALA A 911 -27.93 -5.62 62.06
C ALA A 911 -27.46 -5.18 63.47
N GLN A 912 -26.56 -4.19 63.57
CA GLN A 912 -26.14 -3.58 64.84
C GLN A 912 -26.97 -2.35 65.22
N GLN A 913 -27.77 -1.81 64.29
CA GLN A 913 -28.66 -0.65 64.52
C GLN A 913 -30.10 -1.06 64.87
N HIS A 914 -30.42 -2.35 64.76
CA HIS A 914 -31.67 -2.99 65.19
C HIS A 914 -31.39 -4.02 66.28
#